data_AF-A0A7J6KT05-F1
#
_entry.id   AF-A0A7J6KT05-F1
#
_cell.length_a   1.000
_cell.length_b   1.000
_cell.length_c   1.000
_cell.angle_alpha   90.00
_cell.angle_beta   90.00
_cell.angle_gamma   90.00
#
_symmetry.space_group_name_H-M   'P 1'
#
loop_
_entity.id
_entity.type
_entity.pdbx_description
1 polymer ?
#
loop_
_entity_poly.entity_id
_entity_poly.type
_entity_poly.pdbx_seq_one_letter_code
_entity_poly.pdbx_strand_id
1 'polypeptide(L)'
;AAGPFIKIGTPLVRACIACGTHYCDTTGETPWVARDLLPLHEAAKNNKTFIVNFCGFDSQPADLLVGQAQNILKSPLARAEAFVSMQGTASGGTVQSGLEMAGFPEAADPYCLGGGPTPGSPTEVDAHPVARSETLDCWLAPFTMAFINTRVVRRTASLKGQRFPYGEALCVSDEETAKKHASVPSAKVRQALVEEGKLPRPGQGPDPLSRTRSWFKYVVHAVGESGESLWLQLSGGDPGYDETALMISEAAVALLQGEGVDGHWGVVTPGYAFDAEKMLKRHSRAGLIYKRLPGAPEGGTILSKPAGNEVQGKWRQAVADMSSIVAYLAYNYPTINVTLVGRDKIRLNTLASRHHNANFDVCTIPSLKDETALHGIVARAKVVISAAGPFIKIGTPLVRACIACETHYCDITGETPWVARDLLPLHEYAKKKKTFIVNFCGFDSQPADLLVGLSEKVLKSPLVRAEAFVSMQGAASGGTLQSGIAMEGVAEAADPFCLGGGPTPGSPVEVDEHPVGRSERLGCWVAPFGMSSINTRVVRRTASLKGQRFPYGEALCVSDEKTANKHASVPNAKIRQSLVEKGKLPRPGQGPDPLTRSRSWFKYVVHAVGQSGENLWLQLSGGDPGYDETALMVSEAAVALLQGEGVDGHWGVVTPGPAD
;
A
#
# COMPACT_ATOMS: atom_id res chain seq x y z
N ALA A 1 22.07 -10.34 0.85
CA ALA A 1 22.78 -10.00 2.11
C ALA A 1 22.68 -11.19 3.06
N ALA A 2 23.82 -11.72 3.52
CA ALA A 2 23.87 -12.63 4.65
C ALA A 2 25.08 -12.21 5.49
N GLY A 3 24.82 -11.47 6.56
CA GLY A 3 25.82 -11.21 7.59
C GLY A 3 26.06 -12.47 8.45
N PRO A 4 26.95 -12.39 9.45
CA PRO A 4 27.60 -11.17 9.92
C PRO A 4 28.82 -10.78 9.06
N PHE A 5 28.94 -9.49 8.74
CA PHE A 5 29.97 -8.97 7.82
C PHE A 5 31.39 -9.09 8.39
N ILE A 6 31.54 -9.02 9.71
CA ILE A 6 32.80 -9.14 10.43
C ILE A 6 33.50 -10.49 10.21
N LYS A 7 32.74 -11.51 9.78
CA LYS A 7 33.28 -12.84 9.46
C LYS A 7 33.66 -13.01 7.99
N ILE A 8 32.99 -12.31 7.08
CA ILE A 8 33.05 -12.63 5.63
C ILE A 8 33.28 -11.43 4.70
N GLY A 9 33.15 -10.21 5.20
CA GLY A 9 33.08 -8.98 4.39
C GLY A 9 34.45 -8.47 3.93
N THR A 10 35.48 -8.57 4.77
CA THR A 10 36.80 -7.98 4.50
C THR A 10 37.45 -8.48 3.19
N PRO A 11 37.45 -9.79 2.86
CA PRO A 11 38.00 -10.27 1.59
C PRO A 11 37.28 -9.68 0.36
N LEU A 12 35.95 -9.55 0.43
CA LEU A 12 35.15 -8.97 -0.66
C LEU A 12 35.48 -7.49 -0.87
N VAL A 13 35.53 -6.70 0.22
CA VAL A 13 35.86 -5.27 0.13
C VAL A 13 37.28 -5.07 -0.43
N ARG A 14 38.25 -5.89 -0.02
CA ARG A 14 39.62 -5.83 -0.58
C ARG A 14 39.64 -6.13 -2.09
N ALA A 15 38.85 -7.11 -2.54
CA ALA A 15 38.72 -7.43 -3.95
C ALA A 15 38.08 -6.27 -4.75
N CYS A 16 37.01 -5.67 -4.21
CA CYS A 16 36.39 -4.47 -4.78
C CYS A 16 37.40 -3.33 -4.95
N ILE A 17 38.15 -3.02 -3.89
CA ILE A 17 39.22 -1.99 -3.94
C ILE A 17 40.26 -2.35 -4.99
N ALA A 18 40.75 -3.59 -5.04
CA ALA A 18 41.78 -4.00 -6.01
C ALA A 18 41.31 -3.88 -7.47
N CYS A 19 40.02 -4.12 -7.73
CA CYS A 19 39.43 -4.06 -9.07
C CYS A 19 38.91 -2.67 -9.48
N GLY A 20 38.92 -1.68 -8.58
CA GLY A 20 38.30 -0.38 -8.84
C GLY A 20 36.77 -0.42 -8.77
N THR A 21 36.19 -1.48 -8.20
CA THR A 21 34.73 -1.71 -8.16
C THR A 21 34.15 -1.05 -6.92
N HIS A 22 33.16 -0.17 -7.10
CA HIS A 22 32.43 0.44 -5.99
C HIS A 22 31.66 -0.62 -5.18
N TYR A 23 31.54 -0.38 -3.88
CA TYR A 23 30.89 -1.29 -2.94
C TYR A 23 29.94 -0.52 -2.04
N CYS A 24 28.78 -1.11 -1.77
CA CYS A 24 27.88 -0.65 -0.71
C CYS A 24 27.27 -1.82 0.05
N ASP A 25 27.00 -1.63 1.34
CA ASP A 25 26.35 -2.64 2.20
C ASP A 25 25.39 -2.02 3.21
N THR A 26 24.65 -2.85 3.93
CA THR A 26 23.72 -2.46 5.00
C THR A 26 24.29 -2.82 6.38
N THR A 27 25.61 -2.89 6.55
CA THR A 27 26.21 -3.34 7.81
C THR A 27 25.81 -2.41 8.96
N GLY A 28 25.54 -2.98 10.14
CA GLY A 28 25.49 -2.25 11.40
C GLY A 28 26.75 -2.47 12.25
N GLU A 29 27.73 -3.22 11.73
CA GLU A 29 28.87 -3.72 12.50
C GLU A 29 30.00 -2.70 12.55
N THR A 30 29.84 -1.65 13.35
CA THR A 30 30.83 -0.58 13.50
C THR A 30 32.23 -1.07 13.89
N PRO A 31 32.42 -2.14 14.72
CA PRO A 31 33.75 -2.68 14.99
C PRO A 31 34.45 -3.22 13.73
N TRP A 32 33.71 -3.86 12.82
CA TRP A 32 34.27 -4.37 11.57
C TRP A 32 34.72 -3.22 10.68
N VAL A 33 33.89 -2.19 10.52
CA VAL A 33 34.25 -1.02 9.72
C VAL A 33 35.46 -0.30 10.31
N ALA A 34 35.48 -0.08 11.64
CA ALA A 34 36.58 0.57 12.34
C ALA A 34 37.91 -0.20 12.19
N ARG A 35 37.90 -1.49 12.51
CA ARG A 35 39.12 -2.32 12.58
C ARG A 35 39.62 -2.76 11.21
N ASP A 36 38.72 -3.16 10.31
CA ASP A 36 39.10 -3.84 9.05
C ASP A 36 39.01 -2.94 7.83
N LEU A 37 38.06 -2.00 7.79
CA LEU A 37 37.82 -1.20 6.59
C LEU A 37 38.48 0.18 6.64
N LEU A 38 38.44 0.90 7.76
CA LEU A 38 39.10 2.22 7.85
C LEU A 38 40.59 2.19 7.49
N PRO A 39 41.39 1.15 7.83
CA PRO A 39 42.77 1.05 7.36
C PRO A 39 42.92 0.96 5.83
N LEU A 40 41.85 0.58 5.11
CA LEU A 40 41.80 0.50 3.65
C LEU A 40 41.36 1.83 3.00
N HIS A 41 41.05 2.87 3.78
CA HIS A 41 40.55 4.15 3.26
C HIS A 41 41.47 4.78 2.20
N GLU A 42 42.77 4.88 2.48
CA GLU A 42 43.73 5.45 1.52
C GLU A 42 43.92 4.57 0.28
N ALA A 43 43.85 3.24 0.42
CA ALA A 43 43.92 2.34 -0.73
C ALA A 43 42.70 2.50 -1.65
N ALA A 44 41.50 2.56 -1.07
CA ALA A 44 40.26 2.83 -1.81
C ALA A 44 40.28 4.22 -2.48
N LYS A 45 40.79 5.24 -1.79
CA LYS A 45 40.93 6.60 -2.32
C LYS A 45 41.90 6.67 -3.49
N ASN A 46 43.07 6.05 -3.37
CA ASN A 46 44.07 5.98 -4.43
C ASN A 46 43.55 5.26 -5.67
N ASN A 47 42.71 4.24 -5.50
CA ASN A 47 42.09 3.53 -6.61
C ASN A 47 40.71 4.09 -7.02
N LYS A 48 40.38 5.33 -6.62
CA LYS A 48 39.11 6.01 -6.93
C LYS A 48 37.90 5.09 -6.76
N THR A 49 37.84 4.42 -5.61
CA THR A 49 36.79 3.44 -5.29
C THR A 49 35.98 3.93 -4.11
N PHE A 50 34.66 3.91 -4.23
CA PHE A 50 33.74 4.11 -3.12
C PHE A 50 33.49 2.80 -2.38
N ILE A 51 33.72 2.81 -1.07
CA ILE A 51 33.26 1.78 -0.14
C ILE A 51 32.28 2.47 0.81
N VAL A 52 30.98 2.33 0.53
CA VAL A 52 29.90 3.02 1.25
C VAL A 52 29.16 2.04 2.16
N ASN A 53 29.51 2.04 3.43
CA ASN A 53 28.85 1.19 4.43
C ASN A 53 27.54 1.84 4.92
N PHE A 54 26.72 1.09 5.66
CA PHE A 54 25.54 1.61 6.38
C PHE A 54 24.40 2.10 5.46
N CYS A 55 24.29 1.57 4.25
CA CYS A 55 23.30 1.93 3.24
C CYS A 55 21.90 1.29 3.46
N GLY A 56 21.49 1.06 4.70
CA GLY A 56 20.16 0.53 5.07
C GLY A 56 19.38 1.49 5.97
N PHE A 57 18.13 1.13 6.30
CA PHE A 57 17.27 1.92 7.19
C PHE A 57 17.92 2.27 8.51
N ASP A 58 18.74 1.34 9.01
CA ASP A 58 19.40 1.46 10.29
C ASP A 58 20.12 2.82 10.44
N SER A 59 20.85 3.28 9.42
CA SER A 59 21.69 4.49 9.53
C SER A 59 21.53 5.52 8.40
N GLN A 60 21.07 5.15 7.20
CA GLN A 60 20.89 6.13 6.11
C GLN A 60 19.95 7.29 6.46
N PRO A 61 18.78 7.08 7.10
CA PRO A 61 17.89 8.16 7.49
C PRO A 61 18.57 9.19 8.39
N ALA A 62 19.26 8.73 9.45
CA ALA A 62 20.02 9.59 10.36
C ALA A 62 21.03 10.45 9.59
N ASP A 63 21.87 9.79 8.80
CA ASP A 63 23.02 10.41 8.14
C ASP A 63 22.61 11.38 7.02
N LEU A 64 21.63 10.99 6.20
CA LEU A 64 21.12 11.82 5.10
C LEU A 64 20.27 12.99 5.60
N LEU A 65 19.44 12.82 6.62
CA LEU A 65 18.64 13.93 7.16
C LEU A 65 19.53 14.98 7.85
N VAL A 66 20.55 14.56 8.62
CA VAL A 66 21.52 15.48 9.20
C VAL A 66 22.34 16.17 8.11
N GLY A 67 22.80 15.43 7.09
CA GLY A 67 23.49 16.02 5.93
C GLY A 67 22.61 17.03 5.19
N GLN A 68 21.32 16.75 5.04
CA GLN A 68 20.39 17.67 4.41
C GLN A 68 20.08 18.89 5.27
N ALA A 69 20.08 18.74 6.60
CA ALA A 69 19.97 19.85 7.51
C ALA A 69 21.15 20.82 7.35
N GLN A 70 22.38 20.30 7.27
CA GLN A 70 23.58 21.10 6.98
C GLN A 70 23.46 21.85 5.64
N ASN A 71 22.97 21.18 4.58
CA ASN A 71 22.77 21.81 3.27
C ASN A 71 21.76 22.97 3.33
N ILE A 72 20.69 22.84 4.12
CA ILE A 72 19.63 23.84 4.22
C ILE A 72 20.05 25.03 5.11
N LEU A 73 20.64 24.77 6.28
CA LEU A 73 21.04 25.84 7.20
C LEU A 73 22.25 26.63 6.68
N LYS A 74 23.11 26.00 5.87
CA LYS A 74 24.34 26.60 5.33
C LYS A 74 25.28 27.15 6.42
N SER A 75 25.15 26.67 7.64
CA SER A 75 25.95 26.96 8.82
C SER A 75 26.41 25.64 9.46
N PRO A 76 27.51 25.63 10.22
CA PRO A 76 27.83 24.50 11.08
C PRO A 76 26.69 24.25 12.08
N LEU A 77 26.41 22.97 12.34
CA LEU A 77 25.40 22.62 13.34
C LEU A 77 25.98 22.81 14.75
N ALA A 78 25.19 23.41 15.64
CA ALA A 78 25.44 23.41 17.07
C ALA A 78 25.04 22.08 17.72
N ARG A 79 23.96 21.45 17.23
CA ARG A 79 23.48 20.12 17.66
C ARG A 79 22.45 19.56 16.68
N ALA A 80 22.26 18.24 16.71
CA ALA A 80 21.12 17.60 16.05
C ALA A 80 20.59 16.43 16.89
N GLU A 81 19.28 16.19 16.82
CA GLU A 81 18.61 15.10 17.54
C GLU A 81 17.68 14.37 16.57
N ALA A 82 17.64 13.04 16.66
CA ALA A 82 16.69 12.23 15.91
C ALA A 82 15.64 11.59 16.81
N PHE A 83 14.41 11.57 16.32
CA PHE A 83 13.25 11.01 16.98
C PHE A 83 12.61 9.98 16.05
N VAL A 84 12.57 8.74 16.50
CA VAL A 84 12.15 7.59 15.70
C VAL A 84 10.87 7.01 16.28
N SER A 85 9.85 6.86 15.46
CA SER A 85 8.66 6.06 15.78
C SER A 85 8.51 4.98 14.72
N MET A 86 8.30 3.74 15.14
CA MET A 86 8.22 2.63 14.21
C MET A 86 7.36 1.49 14.74
N GLN A 87 6.74 0.78 13.80
CA GLN A 87 6.10 -0.50 14.03
C GLN A 87 6.79 -1.51 13.12
N GLY A 88 7.40 -2.54 13.69
CA GLY A 88 8.10 -3.57 12.95
C GLY A 88 8.92 -4.47 13.87
N THR A 89 9.37 -5.60 13.33
CA THR A 89 10.21 -6.57 14.07
C THR A 89 11.65 -6.50 13.58
N ALA A 90 12.62 -6.67 14.48
CA ALA A 90 14.03 -6.76 14.10
C ALA A 90 14.29 -7.96 13.17
N SER A 91 15.20 -7.79 12.19
CA SER A 91 15.63 -8.90 11.35
C SER A 91 16.53 -9.86 12.13
N GLY A 92 16.52 -11.15 11.79
CA GLY A 92 17.47 -12.10 12.40
C GLY A 92 18.94 -11.76 12.10
N GLY A 93 19.22 -11.05 11.00
CA GLY A 93 20.53 -10.50 10.70
C GLY A 93 20.95 -9.42 11.69
N THR A 94 20.08 -8.45 11.98
CA THR A 94 20.31 -7.38 12.96
C THR A 94 20.57 -7.95 14.36
N VAL A 95 19.79 -8.97 14.77
CA VAL A 95 19.98 -9.66 16.05
C VAL A 95 21.36 -10.32 16.11
N GLN A 96 21.75 -11.06 15.06
CA GLN A 96 23.04 -11.73 15.00
C GLN A 96 24.22 -10.75 15.00
N SER A 97 24.17 -9.68 14.20
CA SER A 97 25.22 -8.65 14.18
C SER A 97 25.39 -8.02 15.57
N GLY A 98 24.28 -7.76 16.28
CA GLY A 98 24.32 -7.28 17.66
C GLY A 98 25.00 -8.21 18.66
N LEU A 99 24.90 -9.53 18.45
CA LEU A 99 25.59 -10.54 19.28
C LEU A 99 27.09 -10.60 18.98
N GLU A 100 27.46 -10.55 17.71
CA GLU A 100 28.86 -10.63 17.28
C GLU A 100 29.67 -9.39 17.68
N MET A 101 29.05 -8.20 17.66
CA MET A 101 29.72 -6.96 18.07
C MET A 101 30.16 -6.95 19.55
N ALA A 102 29.45 -7.66 20.43
CA ALA A 102 29.70 -7.61 21.87
C ALA A 102 31.10 -8.11 22.29
N GLY A 103 31.80 -8.83 21.42
CA GLY A 103 33.15 -9.33 21.66
C GLY A 103 34.29 -8.36 21.30
N PHE A 104 33.98 -7.18 20.76
CA PHE A 104 34.99 -6.26 20.22
C PHE A 104 35.09 -4.96 21.03
N PRO A 105 36.29 -4.50 21.41
CA PRO A 105 36.47 -3.27 22.20
C PRO A 105 35.93 -2.03 21.49
N GLU A 106 35.99 -1.98 20.16
CA GLU A 106 35.47 -0.89 19.33
C GLU A 106 33.95 -0.69 19.48
N ALA A 107 33.21 -1.71 19.91
CA ALA A 107 31.78 -1.59 20.19
C ALA A 107 31.50 -0.64 21.36
N ALA A 108 32.42 -0.55 22.34
CA ALA A 108 32.29 0.32 23.49
C ALA A 108 32.76 1.76 23.22
N ASP A 109 33.51 2.00 22.14
CA ASP A 109 34.04 3.32 21.80
C ASP A 109 33.02 4.14 20.98
N PRO A 110 32.48 5.26 21.51
CA PRO A 110 31.52 6.13 20.82
C PRO A 110 32.09 6.86 19.60
N TYR A 111 33.41 6.80 19.40
CA TYR A 111 34.15 7.43 18.32
C TYR A 111 34.94 6.43 17.47
N CYS A 112 34.58 5.14 17.49
CA CYS A 112 35.35 4.10 16.79
C CYS A 112 35.43 4.29 15.27
N LEU A 113 34.44 4.99 14.67
CA LEU A 113 34.48 5.35 13.24
C LEU A 113 35.25 6.66 12.97
N GLY A 114 35.69 7.37 14.01
CA GLY A 114 36.39 8.64 13.96
C GLY A 114 35.57 9.81 14.53
N GLY A 115 36.08 11.03 14.33
CA GLY A 115 35.42 12.26 14.73
C GLY A 115 35.76 12.76 16.12
N GLY A 116 36.03 11.88 17.10
CA GLY A 116 36.36 12.28 18.48
C GLY A 116 35.29 13.17 19.15
N PRO A 117 35.47 13.53 20.44
CA PRO A 117 34.50 14.35 21.14
C PRO A 117 34.45 15.78 20.60
N THR A 118 33.27 16.40 20.70
CA THR A 118 33.09 17.84 20.47
C THR A 118 33.84 18.63 21.55
N PRO A 119 34.76 19.55 21.18
CA PRO A 119 35.52 20.33 22.15
C PRO A 119 34.61 21.14 23.08
N GLY A 120 34.80 21.03 24.39
CA GLY A 120 34.05 21.79 25.39
C GLY A 120 32.61 21.30 25.64
N SER A 121 32.15 20.24 24.96
CA SER A 121 30.86 19.61 25.26
C SER A 121 30.99 18.64 26.44
N PRO A 122 30.04 18.60 27.39
CA PRO A 122 29.89 17.46 28.28
C PRO A 122 29.61 16.18 27.47
N THR A 123 29.80 15.04 28.12
CA THR A 123 29.73 13.68 27.55
C THR A 123 28.58 13.54 26.55
N GLU A 124 28.90 13.32 25.28
CA GLU A 124 27.89 13.13 24.24
C GLU A 124 27.12 11.83 24.53
N VAL A 125 25.79 11.93 24.57
CA VAL A 125 24.91 10.81 24.88
C VAL A 125 24.42 10.19 23.58
N ASP A 126 24.69 8.89 23.39
CA ASP A 126 24.24 8.18 22.18
C ASP A 126 22.71 8.06 22.14
N ALA A 127 22.09 7.64 23.25
CA ALA A 127 20.65 7.39 23.34
C ALA A 127 19.97 8.18 24.46
N HIS A 128 18.81 8.77 24.19
CA HIS A 128 18.07 9.51 25.22
C HIS A 128 17.56 8.59 26.35
N PRO A 129 17.61 9.04 27.62
CA PRO A 129 16.99 8.32 28.72
C PRO A 129 15.46 8.32 28.60
N VAL A 130 14.80 7.50 29.43
CA VAL A 130 13.34 7.53 29.54
C VAL A 130 12.92 8.91 30.04
N ALA A 131 12.15 9.64 29.23
CA ALA A 131 11.70 10.99 29.54
C ALA A 131 10.40 11.34 28.79
N ARG A 132 9.57 12.21 29.37
CA ARG A 132 8.41 12.77 28.66
C ARG A 132 8.87 13.95 27.78
N SER A 133 8.53 13.94 26.49
CA SER A 133 8.74 15.08 25.60
C SER A 133 7.45 15.86 25.38
N GLU A 134 7.31 17.02 26.01
CA GLU A 134 6.14 17.89 25.80
C GLU A 134 6.04 18.35 24.34
N THR A 135 7.18 18.70 23.73
CA THR A 135 7.28 19.18 22.34
C THR A 135 6.75 18.17 21.31
N LEU A 136 7.03 16.88 21.51
CA LEU A 136 6.61 15.80 20.58
C LEU A 136 5.35 15.08 21.02
N ASP A 137 4.84 15.43 22.21
CA ASP A 137 3.71 14.77 22.85
C ASP A 137 3.84 13.23 22.90
N CYS A 138 5.05 12.74 23.24
CA CYS A 138 5.35 11.32 23.41
C CYS A 138 6.27 11.05 24.61
N TRP A 139 6.50 9.76 24.90
CA TRP A 139 7.59 9.30 25.76
C TRP A 139 8.81 8.94 24.92
N LEU A 140 9.97 9.43 25.33
CA LEU A 140 11.27 9.07 24.78
C LEU A 140 11.81 7.82 25.50
N ALA A 141 12.47 6.97 24.76
CA ALA A 141 13.16 5.79 25.27
C ALA A 141 14.52 5.60 24.56
N PRO A 142 15.47 4.89 25.18
CA PRO A 142 16.71 4.53 24.52
C PRO A 142 16.45 3.76 23.23
N PHE A 143 17.03 4.23 22.13
CA PHE A 143 16.93 3.56 20.84
C PHE A 143 18.18 2.69 20.59
N THR A 144 17.99 1.39 20.39
CA THR A 144 19.11 0.43 20.24
C THR A 144 20.04 0.78 19.07
N MET A 145 19.52 1.33 17.98
CA MET A 145 20.35 1.68 16.82
C MET A 145 21.12 2.98 17.00
N ALA A 146 20.80 3.78 18.02
CA ALA A 146 21.51 5.02 18.32
C ALA A 146 23.02 4.77 18.53
N PHE A 147 23.39 3.64 19.14
CA PHE A 147 24.79 3.25 19.32
C PHE A 147 25.53 2.99 17.99
N ILE A 148 24.83 2.70 16.90
CA ILE A 148 25.46 2.58 15.57
C ILE A 148 25.44 3.95 14.89
N ASN A 149 24.27 4.58 14.88
CA ASN A 149 24.02 5.77 14.08
C ASN A 149 24.78 7.00 14.55
N THR A 150 24.99 7.18 15.87
CA THR A 150 25.78 8.30 16.37
C THR A 150 27.21 8.25 15.83
N ARG A 151 27.81 7.05 15.72
CA ARG A 151 29.14 6.85 15.14
C ARG A 151 29.14 7.17 13.64
N VAL A 152 28.08 6.80 12.91
CA VAL A 152 27.94 7.09 11.47
C VAL A 152 27.82 8.62 11.24
N VAL A 153 26.93 9.29 11.95
CA VAL A 153 26.71 10.75 11.83
C VAL A 153 27.96 11.53 12.24
N ARG A 154 28.61 11.16 13.36
CA ARG A 154 29.88 11.78 13.80
C ARG A 154 30.98 11.60 12.76
N ARG A 155 31.06 10.42 12.11
CA ARG A 155 32.02 10.16 11.03
C ARG A 155 31.74 11.06 9.83
N THR A 156 30.49 11.17 9.38
CA THR A 156 30.10 12.09 8.31
C THR A 156 30.47 13.54 8.64
N ALA A 157 30.11 14.01 9.83
CA ALA A 157 30.44 15.35 10.30
C ALA A 157 31.96 15.57 10.28
N SER A 158 32.73 14.64 10.82
CA SER A 158 34.19 14.70 10.83
C SER A 158 34.81 14.73 9.44
N LEU A 159 34.29 13.94 8.50
CA LEU A 159 34.75 13.94 7.11
C LEU A 159 34.46 15.27 6.42
N LYS A 160 33.39 15.97 6.83
CA LYS A 160 33.06 17.33 6.40
C LYS A 160 33.74 18.44 7.23
N GLY A 161 34.63 18.08 8.16
CA GLY A 161 35.33 19.05 9.01
C GLY A 161 34.49 19.69 10.12
N GLN A 162 33.37 19.08 10.51
CA GLN A 162 32.48 19.54 11.58
C GLN A 162 32.47 18.59 12.78
N ARG A 163 32.09 19.11 13.95
CA ARG A 163 31.82 18.34 15.18
C ARG A 163 30.67 19.00 15.93
N PHE A 164 29.67 18.21 16.28
CA PHE A 164 28.52 18.66 17.06
C PHE A 164 27.88 17.47 17.81
N PRO A 165 27.20 17.70 18.94
CA PRO A 165 26.46 16.68 19.63
C PRO A 165 25.31 16.14 18.78
N TYR A 166 25.21 14.81 18.71
CA TYR A 166 24.12 14.08 18.08
C TYR A 166 23.63 12.95 18.97
N GLY A 167 22.31 12.77 19.05
CA GLY A 167 21.66 11.69 19.80
C GLY A 167 20.34 11.27 19.18
N GLU A 168 19.88 10.05 19.54
CA GLU A 168 18.61 9.51 19.05
C GLU A 168 17.70 8.98 20.15
N ALA A 169 16.39 9.12 19.95
CA ALA A 169 15.36 8.64 20.86
C ALA A 169 14.29 7.84 20.10
N LEU A 170 13.85 6.74 20.71
CA LEU A 170 12.64 6.04 20.30
C LEU A 170 11.43 6.76 20.93
N CYS A 171 10.43 7.08 20.13
CA CYS A 171 9.17 7.70 20.57
C CYS A 171 8.12 6.61 20.76
N VAL A 172 7.51 6.57 21.94
CA VAL A 172 6.43 5.63 22.31
C VAL A 172 5.29 6.37 23.01
N SER A 173 4.12 5.73 23.08
CA SER A 173 2.90 6.33 23.63
C SER A 173 2.92 6.52 25.13
N ASP A 174 3.64 5.67 25.87
CA ASP A 174 3.52 5.57 27.32
C ASP A 174 4.85 5.24 28.01
N GLU A 175 4.93 5.59 29.29
CA GLU A 175 6.11 5.43 30.12
C GLU A 175 6.50 3.95 30.33
N GLU A 176 5.52 3.05 30.40
CA GLU A 176 5.77 1.64 30.66
C GLU A 176 6.50 1.00 29.48
N THR A 177 6.04 1.29 28.26
CA THR A 177 6.70 0.91 27.02
C THR A 177 8.10 1.51 26.95
N ALA A 178 8.29 2.77 27.35
CA ALA A 178 9.60 3.40 27.37
C ALA A 178 10.58 2.70 28.34
N LYS A 179 10.11 2.36 29.54
CA LYS A 179 10.90 1.61 30.55
C LYS A 179 11.27 0.20 30.07
N LYS A 180 10.40 -0.46 29.31
CA LYS A 180 10.71 -1.77 28.68
C LYS A 180 11.87 -1.63 27.68
N HIS A 181 11.86 -0.59 26.85
CA HIS A 181 12.96 -0.33 25.90
C HIS A 181 14.29 0.02 26.57
N ALA A 182 14.27 0.62 27.76
CA ALA A 182 15.49 0.86 28.55
C ALA A 182 16.12 -0.43 29.10
N SER A 183 15.35 -1.53 29.16
CA SER A 183 15.80 -2.82 29.70
C SER A 183 16.38 -3.70 28.60
N VAL A 184 17.61 -3.41 28.15
CA VAL A 184 18.27 -4.18 27.08
C VAL A 184 18.79 -5.52 27.63
N PRO A 185 18.35 -6.69 27.10
CA PRO A 185 18.85 -7.97 27.57
C PRO A 185 20.32 -8.19 27.20
N SER A 186 21.07 -8.87 28.08
CA SER A 186 22.47 -9.23 27.83
C SER A 186 22.62 -10.10 26.57
N ALA A 187 23.81 -10.13 25.98
CA ALA A 187 24.08 -10.97 24.81
C ALA A 187 23.76 -12.45 25.06
N LYS A 188 24.05 -12.97 26.27
CA LYS A 188 23.70 -14.35 26.67
C LYS A 188 22.18 -14.58 26.67
N VAL A 189 21.41 -13.62 27.17
CA VAL A 189 19.94 -13.72 27.19
C VAL A 189 19.37 -13.63 25.78
N ARG A 190 19.89 -12.72 24.94
CA ARG A 190 19.49 -12.62 23.53
C ARG A 190 19.78 -13.91 22.76
N GLN A 191 20.93 -14.53 22.97
CA GLN A 191 21.29 -15.82 22.37
C GLN A 191 20.31 -16.92 22.78
N ALA A 192 19.99 -17.04 24.07
CA ALA A 192 19.00 -18.01 24.56
C ALA A 192 17.61 -17.78 23.94
N LEU A 193 17.18 -16.53 23.78
CA LEU A 193 15.90 -16.21 23.13
C LEU A 193 15.87 -16.60 21.64
N VAL A 194 17.01 -16.53 20.93
CA VAL A 194 17.12 -17.02 19.54
C VAL A 194 17.06 -18.55 19.49
N GLU A 195 17.71 -19.23 20.42
CA GLU A 195 17.71 -20.70 20.53
C GLU A 195 16.32 -21.25 20.86
N GLU A 196 15.59 -20.56 21.76
CA GLU A 196 14.19 -20.82 22.13
C GLU A 196 13.18 -20.43 21.04
N GLY A 197 13.62 -19.79 19.94
CA GLY A 197 12.75 -19.35 18.84
C GLY A 197 11.89 -18.12 19.15
N LYS A 198 12.18 -17.39 20.24
CA LYS A 198 11.52 -16.13 20.62
C LYS A 198 12.09 -14.92 19.89
N LEU A 199 13.29 -15.04 19.31
CA LEU A 199 13.89 -14.07 18.39
C LEU A 199 14.24 -14.74 17.05
N PRO A 200 14.18 -14.02 15.92
CA PRO A 200 14.42 -14.60 14.59
C PRO A 200 15.89 -14.98 14.39
N ARG A 201 16.12 -16.09 13.67
CA ARG A 201 17.47 -16.52 13.22
C ARG A 201 17.90 -15.79 11.95
N PRO A 202 19.20 -15.69 11.63
CA PRO A 202 19.66 -15.22 10.33
C PRO A 202 18.95 -15.92 9.17
N GLY A 203 18.47 -15.15 8.20
CA GLY A 203 17.66 -15.67 7.08
C GLY A 203 16.17 -15.85 7.37
N GLN A 204 15.74 -15.72 8.63
CA GLN A 204 14.33 -15.59 9.01
C GLN A 204 13.99 -14.10 9.18
N GLY A 205 12.90 -13.69 8.53
CA GLY A 205 12.35 -12.35 8.63
C GLY A 205 10.84 -12.39 8.89
N PRO A 206 10.23 -11.25 9.21
CA PRO A 206 8.79 -11.13 9.26
C PRO A 206 8.19 -11.63 7.95
N ASP A 207 7.07 -12.33 8.06
CA ASP A 207 6.29 -12.76 6.90
C ASP A 207 5.87 -11.53 6.07
N PRO A 208 5.57 -11.69 4.77
CA PRO A 208 5.18 -10.58 3.90
C PRO A 208 4.07 -9.70 4.50
N LEU A 209 3.06 -10.28 5.16
CA LEU A 209 1.97 -9.50 5.74
C LEU A 209 2.45 -8.63 6.90
N SER A 210 3.28 -9.16 7.79
CA SER A 210 3.89 -8.37 8.86
C SER A 210 4.67 -7.18 8.31
N ARG A 211 5.45 -7.35 7.24
CA ARG A 211 6.15 -6.23 6.56
C ARG A 211 5.19 -5.19 5.99
N THR A 212 4.08 -5.62 5.38
CA THR A 212 3.10 -4.65 4.87
C THR A 212 2.45 -3.78 5.97
N ARG A 213 2.41 -4.27 7.22
CA ARG A 213 1.85 -3.54 8.37
C ARG A 213 2.88 -2.64 9.05
N SER A 214 4.17 -2.97 8.89
CA SER A 214 5.27 -2.18 9.41
C SER A 214 5.34 -0.79 8.78
N TRP A 215 5.79 0.17 9.57
CA TRP A 215 6.01 1.55 9.14
C TRP A 215 7.04 2.22 10.03
N PHE A 216 7.60 3.34 9.55
CA PHE A 216 8.44 4.20 10.35
C PHE A 216 8.21 5.69 10.06
N LYS A 217 8.50 6.51 11.07
CA LYS A 217 8.73 7.96 10.99
C LYS A 217 10.07 8.25 11.66
N TYR A 218 10.93 8.91 10.91
CA TYR A 218 12.26 9.31 11.34
C TYR A 218 12.36 10.83 11.22
N VAL A 219 12.41 11.53 12.35
CA VAL A 219 12.36 12.99 12.42
C VAL A 219 13.66 13.52 12.98
N VAL A 220 14.31 14.46 12.30
CA VAL A 220 15.53 15.13 12.78
C VAL A 220 15.23 16.58 13.10
N HIS A 221 15.61 17.00 14.30
CA HIS A 221 15.71 18.40 14.71
C HIS A 221 17.16 18.82 14.69
N ALA A 222 17.52 19.81 13.87
CA ALA A 222 18.87 20.33 13.78
C ALA A 222 18.88 21.82 14.12
N VAL A 223 19.92 22.26 14.84
CA VAL A 223 20.12 23.66 15.24
C VAL A 223 21.50 24.11 14.77
N GLY A 224 21.57 25.23 14.06
CA GLY A 224 22.82 25.86 13.62
C GLY A 224 23.47 26.70 14.73
N GLU A 225 24.76 27.00 14.58
CA GLU A 225 25.50 27.85 15.54
C GLU A 225 24.93 29.28 15.66
N SER A 226 24.26 29.78 14.63
CA SER A 226 23.56 31.08 14.66
C SER A 226 22.15 31.01 15.30
N GLY A 227 21.73 29.84 15.78
CA GLY A 227 20.48 29.63 16.54
C GLY A 227 19.25 29.29 15.70
N GLU A 228 19.35 29.31 14.38
CA GLU A 228 18.30 28.81 13.49
C GLU A 228 18.13 27.30 13.65
N SER A 229 16.89 26.83 13.54
CA SER A 229 16.56 25.41 13.67
C SER A 229 15.68 24.93 12.54
N LEU A 230 15.75 23.64 12.23
CA LEU A 230 14.89 23.00 11.25
C LEU A 230 14.46 21.61 11.69
N TRP A 231 13.32 21.18 11.15
CA TRP A 231 12.74 19.85 11.36
C TRP A 231 12.58 19.16 10.01
N LEU A 232 13.20 17.99 9.85
CA LEU A 232 13.05 17.14 8.66
C LEU A 232 12.47 15.80 9.05
N GLN A 233 11.71 15.21 8.13
CA GLN A 233 11.13 13.88 8.30
C GLN A 233 11.45 13.01 7.08
N LEU A 234 11.80 11.76 7.35
CA LEU A 234 11.69 10.64 6.40
C LEU A 234 10.70 9.62 6.97
N SER A 235 9.79 9.11 6.15
CA SER A 235 8.84 8.07 6.56
C SER A 235 8.57 7.06 5.45
N GLY A 236 8.18 5.85 5.83
CA GLY A 236 7.95 4.72 4.92
C GLY A 236 7.24 3.55 5.58
N GLY A 237 7.18 2.41 4.88
CA GLY A 237 6.65 1.15 5.42
C GLY A 237 7.71 0.35 6.18
N ASP A 238 7.77 -0.97 5.98
CA ASP A 238 8.76 -1.86 6.64
C ASP A 238 10.22 -1.39 6.63
N PRO A 239 10.75 -0.92 7.78
CA PRO A 239 12.12 -0.43 7.84
C PRO A 239 13.16 -1.55 7.66
N GLY A 240 12.87 -2.74 8.18
CA GLY A 240 13.87 -3.81 8.31
C GLY A 240 14.23 -4.53 7.00
N TYR A 241 13.27 -4.70 6.09
CA TYR A 241 13.47 -5.45 4.84
C TYR A 241 13.17 -4.60 3.62
N ASP A 242 11.94 -4.13 3.45
CA ASP A 242 11.52 -3.54 2.18
C ASP A 242 12.23 -2.20 1.95
N GLU A 243 12.21 -1.31 2.94
CA GLU A 243 12.82 0.01 2.81
C GLU A 243 14.34 -0.05 2.88
N THR A 244 14.90 -1.00 3.64
CA THR A 244 16.34 -1.28 3.62
C THR A 244 16.80 -1.78 2.25
N ALA A 245 16.05 -2.69 1.61
CA ALA A 245 16.34 -3.18 0.27
C ALA A 245 16.26 -2.06 -0.77
N LEU A 246 15.28 -1.17 -0.63
CA LEU A 246 15.16 0.04 -1.46
C LEU A 246 16.39 0.95 -1.29
N MET A 247 16.74 1.30 -0.05
CA MET A 247 17.86 2.21 0.26
C MET A 247 19.21 1.72 -0.26
N ILE A 248 19.53 0.43 -0.08
CA ILE A 248 20.78 -0.14 -0.59
C ILE A 248 20.79 -0.22 -2.11
N SER A 249 19.64 -0.50 -2.73
CA SER A 249 19.53 -0.56 -4.19
C SER A 249 19.70 0.82 -4.81
N GLU A 250 19.07 1.85 -4.23
CA GLU A 250 19.25 3.23 -4.70
C GLU A 250 20.68 3.73 -4.50
N ALA A 251 21.36 3.32 -3.42
CA ALA A 251 22.78 3.60 -3.22
C ALA A 251 23.66 2.94 -4.30
N ALA A 252 23.41 1.67 -4.63
CA ALA A 252 24.13 0.98 -5.68
C ALA A 252 23.91 1.63 -7.06
N VAL A 253 22.68 2.03 -7.36
CA VAL A 253 22.35 2.73 -8.62
C VAL A 253 22.99 4.12 -8.68
N ALA A 254 22.98 4.88 -7.57
CA ALA A 254 23.63 6.19 -7.51
C ALA A 254 25.14 6.08 -7.77
N LEU A 255 25.80 5.09 -7.16
CA LEU A 255 27.21 4.78 -7.43
C LEU A 255 27.45 4.41 -8.90
N LEU A 256 26.58 3.59 -9.50
CA LEU A 256 26.69 3.20 -10.91
C LEU A 256 26.51 4.37 -11.88
N GLN A 257 25.64 5.32 -11.54
CA GLN A 257 25.32 6.48 -12.38
C GLN A 257 26.28 7.66 -12.16
N GLY A 258 27.18 7.58 -11.18
CA GLY A 258 28.05 8.71 -10.81
C GLY A 258 27.29 9.91 -10.23
N GLU A 259 26.05 9.72 -9.79
CA GLU A 259 25.21 10.79 -9.27
C GLU A 259 25.62 11.14 -7.84
N GLY A 260 26.33 12.26 -7.67
CA GLY A 260 26.67 12.82 -6.36
C GLY A 260 28.02 12.38 -5.78
N VAL A 261 28.99 11.97 -6.60
CA VAL A 261 30.23 11.33 -6.14
C VAL A 261 31.52 11.95 -6.72
N ASP A 262 31.64 13.29 -6.72
CA ASP A 262 32.91 13.93 -7.09
C ASP A 262 33.80 14.18 -5.87
N GLY A 263 34.89 13.41 -5.76
CA GLY A 263 36.03 13.70 -4.86
C GLY A 263 36.02 13.00 -3.49
N HIS A 264 34.94 12.31 -3.12
CA HIS A 264 34.77 11.69 -1.79
C HIS A 264 35.25 10.22 -1.70
N TRP A 265 36.20 9.79 -2.53
CA TRP A 265 36.69 8.41 -2.59
C TRP A 265 37.20 7.87 -1.25
N GLY A 266 37.08 6.57 -1.04
CA GLY A 266 37.56 5.89 0.16
C GLY A 266 36.49 5.07 0.87
N VAL A 267 36.77 4.72 2.13
CA VAL A 267 35.80 4.12 3.06
C VAL A 267 35.03 5.23 3.77
N VAL A 268 33.74 5.33 3.43
CA VAL A 268 32.89 6.49 3.73
C VAL A 268 31.46 6.08 4.13
N THR A 269 30.74 7.02 4.72
CA THR A 269 29.33 6.90 5.13
C THR A 269 28.40 7.44 4.04
N PRO A 270 27.09 7.08 4.04
CA PRO A 270 26.17 7.51 2.99
C PRO A 270 26.03 9.04 2.87
N GLY A 271 25.97 9.75 3.99
CA GLY A 271 25.83 11.22 4.05
C GLY A 271 27.09 12.00 3.66
N TYR A 272 28.22 11.31 3.51
CA TYR A 272 29.45 11.85 2.90
C TYR A 272 29.60 11.42 1.44
N ALA A 273 29.21 10.18 1.11
CA ALA A 273 29.30 9.65 -0.25
C ALA A 273 28.30 10.29 -1.21
N PHE A 274 27.08 10.57 -0.75
CA PHE A 274 26.00 11.05 -1.60
C PHE A 274 25.58 12.48 -1.25
N ASP A 275 25.17 13.23 -2.26
CA ASP A 275 24.41 14.47 -2.05
C ASP A 275 23.07 14.14 -1.37
N ALA A 276 22.89 14.62 -0.15
CA ALA A 276 21.75 14.27 0.69
C ALA A 276 20.40 14.62 0.05
N GLU A 277 20.29 15.77 -0.63
CA GLU A 277 19.04 16.20 -1.25
C GLU A 277 18.67 15.29 -2.42
N LYS A 278 19.64 15.02 -3.30
CA LYS A 278 19.44 14.13 -4.45
C LYS A 278 19.07 12.74 -3.98
N MET A 279 19.77 12.22 -2.98
CA MET A 279 19.53 10.88 -2.46
C MET A 279 18.15 10.77 -1.80
N LEU A 280 17.74 11.74 -0.97
CA LEU A 280 16.38 11.80 -0.40
C LEU A 280 15.29 11.94 -1.48
N LYS A 281 15.56 12.66 -2.58
CA LYS A 281 14.65 12.69 -3.74
C LYS A 281 14.57 11.34 -4.47
N ARG A 282 15.67 10.59 -4.59
CA ARG A 282 15.67 9.23 -5.15
C ARG A 282 14.82 8.29 -4.30
N HIS A 283 15.05 8.29 -2.99
CA HIS A 283 14.21 7.60 -2.02
C HIS A 283 12.73 7.96 -2.19
N SER A 284 12.43 9.25 -2.38
CA SER A 284 11.05 9.69 -2.55
C SER A 284 10.40 9.18 -3.84
N ARG A 285 11.15 9.13 -4.94
CA ARG A 285 10.69 8.53 -6.21
C ARG A 285 10.46 7.02 -6.09
N ALA A 286 11.20 6.36 -5.22
CA ALA A 286 11.10 4.93 -4.96
C ALA A 286 9.98 4.56 -3.96
N GLY A 287 9.37 5.55 -3.29
CA GLY A 287 8.18 5.35 -2.45
C GLY A 287 8.33 5.82 -0.99
N LEU A 288 9.50 6.29 -0.57
CA LEU A 288 9.66 6.94 0.73
C LEU A 288 9.10 8.36 0.73
N ILE A 289 8.91 8.95 1.91
CA ILE A 289 8.33 10.28 2.03
C ILE A 289 9.30 11.16 2.78
N TYR A 290 9.92 12.09 2.07
CA TYR A 290 10.76 13.13 2.65
C TYR A 290 10.00 14.45 2.75
N LYS A 291 10.00 15.07 3.94
CA LYS A 291 9.31 16.34 4.21
C LYS A 291 10.20 17.27 5.05
N ARG A 292 10.15 18.57 4.74
CA ARG A 292 10.53 19.62 5.69
C ARG A 292 9.29 19.99 6.50
N LEU A 293 9.37 19.86 7.82
CA LEU A 293 8.27 20.18 8.71
C LEU A 293 8.27 21.69 9.02
N PRO A 294 7.09 22.31 9.23
CA PRO A 294 6.99 23.72 9.62
C PRO A 294 7.48 23.96 11.05
N GLY A 295 7.53 22.92 11.87
CA GLY A 295 7.97 22.93 13.27
C GLY A 295 8.07 21.51 13.80
N ALA A 296 8.12 21.37 15.13
CA ALA A 296 8.05 20.06 15.77
C ALA A 296 6.73 19.35 15.43
N PRO A 297 6.72 18.00 15.29
CA PRO A 297 5.49 17.24 15.20
C PRO A 297 4.58 17.48 16.42
N GLU A 298 3.46 18.17 16.24
CA GLU A 298 2.51 18.48 17.31
C GLU A 298 1.52 17.34 17.56
N GLY A 299 0.90 17.31 18.75
CA GLY A 299 -0.25 16.46 19.07
C GLY A 299 -0.01 14.95 18.88
N GLY A 300 1.22 14.49 19.12
CA GLY A 300 1.58 13.08 19.05
C GLY A 300 1.64 12.55 17.60
N THR A 301 1.64 13.43 16.61
CA THR A 301 1.66 13.04 15.18
C THR A 301 2.91 12.24 14.79
N ILE A 302 3.99 12.29 15.57
CA ILE A 302 5.15 11.40 15.37
C ILE A 302 4.81 9.92 15.60
N LEU A 303 3.84 9.62 16.48
CA LEU A 303 3.42 8.25 16.84
C LEU A 303 2.38 7.67 15.86
N SER A 304 1.80 8.49 14.98
CA SER A 304 0.81 8.00 14.02
C SER A 304 1.47 7.35 12.80
N LYS A 305 0.82 6.34 12.22
CA LYS A 305 1.21 5.79 10.93
C LYS A 305 1.18 6.90 9.86
N PRO A 306 2.10 6.90 8.87
CA PRO A 306 1.99 7.78 7.70
C PRO A 306 0.63 7.58 7.00
N ALA A 307 0.05 8.64 6.43
CA ALA A 307 -1.35 8.64 5.96
C ALA A 307 -1.63 7.56 4.89
N GLY A 308 -2.88 7.11 4.76
CA GLY A 308 -3.26 5.94 3.96
C GLY A 308 -2.77 5.92 2.50
N ASN A 309 -2.78 7.06 1.79
CA ASN A 309 -2.30 7.14 0.40
C ASN A 309 -0.76 7.01 0.28
N GLU A 310 -0.04 7.17 1.39
CA GLU A 310 1.42 7.20 1.47
C GLU A 310 2.05 5.81 1.76
N VAL A 311 1.27 4.81 2.21
CA VAL A 311 1.73 3.42 2.50
C VAL A 311 0.97 2.34 1.69
N GLN A 312 -0.05 2.75 0.94
CA GLN A 312 -1.00 1.87 0.21
C GLN A 312 -0.36 0.88 -0.78
N GLY A 313 0.90 1.07 -1.17
CA GLY A 313 1.60 0.19 -2.11
C GLY A 313 1.95 -1.21 -1.57
N LYS A 314 2.02 -1.42 -0.25
CA LYS A 314 2.66 -2.65 0.29
C LYS A 314 1.79 -3.91 0.25
N TRP A 315 0.50 -3.83 0.59
CA TRP A 315 -0.37 -5.01 0.44
C TRP A 315 -0.61 -5.38 -1.04
N ARG A 316 -0.62 -4.37 -1.92
CA ARG A 316 -0.80 -4.52 -3.39
C ARG A 316 0.32 -5.31 -4.06
N GLN A 317 1.54 -5.27 -3.48
CA GLN A 317 2.70 -6.05 -3.95
C GLN A 317 2.68 -7.53 -3.53
N ALA A 318 1.88 -7.93 -2.54
CA ALA A 318 1.99 -9.25 -1.94
C ALA A 318 1.14 -10.36 -2.62
N VAL A 319 0.27 -10.04 -3.60
CA VAL A 319 -0.88 -10.93 -3.87
C VAL A 319 -1.30 -10.98 -5.34
N ALA A 320 -0.77 -11.90 -6.15
CA ALA A 320 -0.94 -11.94 -7.60
C ALA A 320 -2.31 -12.44 -8.16
N ASP A 321 -3.35 -12.66 -7.34
CA ASP A 321 -4.67 -13.18 -7.80
C ASP A 321 -5.79 -12.80 -6.84
N MET A 322 -7.06 -13.23 -7.08
CA MET A 322 -8.29 -13.05 -6.25
C MET A 322 -8.13 -13.29 -4.73
N SER A 323 -7.00 -13.83 -4.30
CA SER A 323 -6.42 -13.63 -2.97
C SER A 323 -6.38 -12.16 -2.49
N SER A 324 -6.53 -11.14 -3.35
CA SER A 324 -6.55 -9.73 -2.94
C SER A 324 -7.66 -9.42 -1.91
N ILE A 325 -8.84 -10.05 -2.01
CA ILE A 325 -9.92 -9.91 -1.00
C ILE A 325 -9.46 -10.45 0.35
N VAL A 326 -8.92 -11.67 0.33
CA VAL A 326 -8.44 -12.35 1.53
C VAL A 326 -7.30 -11.57 2.18
N ALA A 327 -6.38 -11.05 1.38
CA ALA A 327 -5.28 -10.24 1.87
C ALA A 327 -5.73 -8.88 2.40
N TYR A 328 -6.70 -8.24 1.75
CA TYR A 328 -7.29 -6.99 2.21
C TYR A 328 -7.98 -7.17 3.57
N LEU A 329 -8.83 -8.20 3.70
CA LEU A 329 -9.50 -8.54 4.95
C LEU A 329 -8.50 -8.95 6.04
N ALA A 330 -7.51 -9.79 5.71
CA ALA A 330 -6.44 -10.14 6.64
C ALA A 330 -5.70 -8.89 7.13
N TYR A 331 -5.40 -7.96 6.23
CA TYR A 331 -4.61 -6.77 6.53
C TYR A 331 -5.37 -5.77 7.39
N ASN A 332 -6.55 -5.36 6.95
CA ASN A 332 -7.33 -4.27 7.55
C ASN A 332 -8.25 -4.74 8.69
N TYR A 333 -8.70 -6.00 8.65
CA TYR A 333 -9.68 -6.56 9.59
C TYR A 333 -9.25 -7.91 10.17
N PRO A 334 -8.05 -8.02 10.79
CA PRO A 334 -7.53 -9.31 11.28
C PRO A 334 -8.38 -9.98 12.36
N THR A 335 -9.25 -9.22 13.03
CA THR A 335 -10.15 -9.69 14.09
C THR A 335 -11.48 -10.25 13.55
N ILE A 336 -11.81 -10.02 12.27
CA ILE A 336 -13.01 -10.60 11.65
C ILE A 336 -12.74 -12.08 11.36
N ASN A 337 -13.67 -12.94 11.79
CA ASN A 337 -13.64 -14.36 11.46
C ASN A 337 -14.06 -14.54 9.99
N VAL A 338 -13.15 -15.03 9.16
CA VAL A 338 -13.44 -15.27 7.73
C VAL A 338 -13.32 -16.76 7.44
N THR A 339 -14.31 -17.32 6.77
CA THR A 339 -14.25 -18.69 6.24
C THR A 339 -14.02 -18.65 4.74
N LEU A 340 -12.90 -19.20 4.28
CA LEU A 340 -12.62 -19.36 2.85
C LEU A 340 -13.35 -20.59 2.32
N VAL A 341 -14.22 -20.39 1.33
CA VAL A 341 -15.07 -21.45 0.77
C VAL A 341 -14.74 -21.69 -0.69
N GLY A 342 -14.56 -22.95 -1.08
CA GLY A 342 -14.30 -23.32 -2.48
C GLY A 342 -14.17 -24.83 -2.70
N ARG A 343 -13.90 -25.23 -3.94
CA ARG A 343 -13.79 -26.65 -4.32
C ARG A 343 -12.43 -27.27 -4.05
N ASP A 344 -11.38 -26.45 -3.99
CA ASP A 344 -9.99 -26.89 -3.88
C ASP A 344 -9.44 -26.59 -2.48
N LYS A 345 -9.49 -27.60 -1.61
CA LYS A 345 -9.03 -27.49 -0.22
C LYS A 345 -7.55 -27.12 -0.12
N ILE A 346 -6.71 -27.60 -1.03
CA ILE A 346 -5.27 -27.34 -1.00
C ILE A 346 -5.02 -25.86 -1.29
N ARG A 347 -5.66 -25.31 -2.33
CA ARG A 347 -5.55 -23.88 -2.64
C ARG A 347 -6.07 -22.99 -1.52
N LEU A 348 -7.20 -23.34 -0.91
CA LEU A 348 -7.76 -22.57 0.21
C LEU A 348 -6.85 -22.59 1.43
N ASN A 349 -6.33 -23.76 1.81
CA ASN A 349 -5.37 -23.88 2.91
C ASN A 349 -4.09 -23.11 2.63
N THR A 350 -3.57 -23.19 1.40
CA THR A 350 -2.37 -22.43 0.97
C THR A 350 -2.62 -20.93 1.04
N LEU A 351 -3.84 -20.48 0.70
CA LEU A 351 -4.21 -19.08 0.78
C LEU A 351 -4.35 -18.63 2.24
N ALA A 352 -5.04 -19.40 3.08
CA ALA A 352 -5.18 -19.11 4.50
C ALA A 352 -3.81 -19.08 5.21
N SER A 353 -2.92 -20.03 4.91
CA SER A 353 -1.61 -20.12 5.54
C SER A 353 -0.67 -18.98 5.18
N ARG A 354 -0.95 -18.20 4.12
CA ARG A 354 -0.17 -16.98 3.82
C ARG A 354 -0.48 -15.83 4.78
N HIS A 355 -1.52 -15.95 5.61
CA HIS A 355 -2.03 -14.89 6.47
C HIS A 355 -2.21 -15.37 7.92
N HIS A 356 -1.13 -15.83 8.56
CA HIS A 356 -1.14 -16.41 9.92
C HIS A 356 -1.72 -15.52 11.03
N ASN A 357 -1.73 -14.19 10.82
CA ASN A 357 -2.24 -13.22 11.78
C ASN A 357 -3.74 -12.90 11.61
N ALA A 358 -4.45 -13.60 10.73
CA ALA A 358 -5.88 -13.42 10.49
C ALA A 358 -6.65 -14.68 10.90
N ASN A 359 -7.87 -14.50 11.42
CA ASN A 359 -8.69 -15.63 11.86
C ASN A 359 -9.43 -16.29 10.69
N PHE A 360 -8.71 -17.14 9.97
CA PHE A 360 -9.22 -17.83 8.78
C PHE A 360 -9.54 -19.30 9.04
N ASP A 361 -10.77 -19.68 8.72
CA ASP A 361 -11.20 -21.08 8.58
C ASP A 361 -11.31 -21.46 7.10
N VAL A 362 -11.22 -22.75 6.79
CA VAL A 362 -11.33 -23.27 5.42
C VAL A 362 -12.44 -24.30 5.35
N CYS A 363 -13.40 -24.06 4.46
CA CYS A 363 -14.49 -24.99 4.18
C CYS A 363 -14.51 -25.38 2.70
N THR A 364 -14.64 -26.68 2.42
CA THR A 364 -14.71 -27.16 1.04
C THR A 364 -16.17 -27.45 0.67
N ILE A 365 -16.61 -26.93 -0.47
CA ILE A 365 -17.91 -27.28 -1.06
C ILE A 365 -17.67 -27.87 -2.46
N PRO A 366 -18.10 -29.11 -2.75
CA PRO A 366 -17.86 -29.73 -4.06
C PRO A 366 -18.62 -29.04 -5.20
N SER A 367 -19.82 -28.52 -4.92
CA SER A 367 -20.71 -27.94 -5.91
C SER A 367 -21.67 -26.93 -5.29
N LEU A 368 -21.89 -25.81 -5.97
CA LEU A 368 -22.94 -24.84 -5.62
C LEU A 368 -24.37 -25.36 -5.96
N LYS A 369 -24.49 -26.59 -6.45
CA LYS A 369 -25.78 -27.27 -6.63
C LYS A 369 -26.20 -28.09 -5.39
N ASP A 370 -25.32 -28.26 -4.42
CA ASP A 370 -25.63 -28.93 -3.16
C ASP A 370 -26.25 -27.91 -2.19
N GLU A 371 -27.57 -27.80 -2.23
CA GLU A 371 -28.33 -26.85 -1.41
C GLU A 371 -28.16 -27.11 0.10
N THR A 372 -28.00 -28.37 0.53
CA THR A 372 -27.82 -28.70 1.94
C THR A 372 -26.47 -28.22 2.44
N ALA A 373 -25.40 -28.49 1.67
CA ALA A 373 -24.07 -27.98 1.98
C ALA A 373 -24.02 -26.44 1.95
N LEU A 374 -24.69 -25.82 0.97
CA LEU A 374 -24.79 -24.36 0.88
C LEU A 374 -25.45 -23.75 2.12
N HIS A 375 -26.62 -24.25 2.54
CA HIS A 375 -27.29 -23.74 3.73
C HIS A 375 -26.42 -23.91 4.99
N GLY A 376 -25.74 -25.05 5.16
CA GLY A 376 -24.86 -25.28 6.30
C GLY A 376 -23.64 -24.34 6.36
N ILE A 377 -23.15 -23.89 5.21
CA ILE A 377 -22.06 -22.92 5.14
C ILE A 377 -22.58 -21.50 5.39
N VAL A 378 -23.64 -21.12 4.68
CA VAL A 378 -24.21 -19.76 4.73
C VAL A 378 -24.74 -19.45 6.14
N ALA A 379 -25.42 -20.39 6.80
CA ALA A 379 -25.97 -20.18 8.15
C ALA A 379 -24.91 -19.88 9.24
N ARG A 380 -23.62 -20.12 8.95
CA ARG A 380 -22.51 -19.82 9.87
C ARG A 380 -21.92 -18.42 9.64
N ALA A 381 -22.37 -17.71 8.62
CA ALA A 381 -21.88 -16.39 8.24
C ALA A 381 -22.95 -15.31 8.41
N LYS A 382 -22.51 -14.10 8.74
CA LYS A 382 -23.36 -12.90 8.73
C LYS A 382 -23.39 -12.23 7.35
N VAL A 383 -22.29 -12.31 6.62
CA VAL A 383 -22.13 -11.75 5.27
C VAL A 383 -21.36 -12.74 4.39
N VAL A 384 -21.77 -12.87 3.13
CA VAL A 384 -21.11 -13.69 2.10
C VAL A 384 -20.60 -12.80 0.99
N ILE A 385 -19.29 -12.88 0.71
CA ILE A 385 -18.67 -12.30 -0.48
C ILE A 385 -18.60 -13.35 -1.58
N SER A 386 -19.14 -13.05 -2.77
CA SER A 386 -19.00 -13.90 -3.95
C SER A 386 -18.17 -13.22 -5.05
N ALA A 387 -17.00 -13.78 -5.32
CA ALA A 387 -16.12 -13.34 -6.41
C ALA A 387 -15.94 -14.39 -7.53
N ALA A 388 -16.76 -15.44 -7.51
CA ALA A 388 -16.65 -16.58 -8.43
C ALA A 388 -17.79 -16.57 -9.46
N GLY A 389 -17.51 -16.05 -10.65
CA GLY A 389 -18.40 -16.13 -11.81
C GLY A 389 -18.07 -17.30 -12.78
N PRO A 390 -18.80 -17.43 -13.90
CA PRO A 390 -19.89 -16.55 -14.35
C PRO A 390 -21.18 -16.75 -13.53
N PHE A 391 -21.70 -15.66 -12.96
CA PHE A 391 -22.79 -15.67 -11.98
C PHE A 391 -24.12 -16.17 -12.56
N ILE A 392 -24.42 -15.86 -13.83
CA ILE A 392 -25.62 -16.32 -14.55
C ILE A 392 -25.73 -17.85 -14.61
N LYS A 393 -24.60 -18.57 -14.43
CA LYS A 393 -24.55 -20.03 -14.44
C LYS A 393 -24.65 -20.65 -13.05
N ILE A 394 -24.12 -19.98 -12.02
CA ILE A 394 -23.86 -20.61 -10.71
C ILE A 394 -24.24 -19.77 -9.49
N GLY A 395 -24.63 -18.50 -9.66
CA GLY A 395 -24.82 -17.55 -8.55
C GLY A 395 -26.16 -17.69 -7.83
N THR A 396 -27.24 -18.02 -8.55
CA THR A 396 -28.61 -18.01 -8.01
C THR A 396 -28.82 -18.93 -6.79
N PRO A 397 -28.30 -20.18 -6.75
CA PRO A 397 -28.44 -21.02 -5.57
C PRO A 397 -27.83 -20.43 -4.29
N LEU A 398 -26.67 -19.77 -4.40
CA LEU A 398 -26.00 -19.14 -3.27
C LEU A 398 -26.81 -17.96 -2.72
N VAL A 399 -27.34 -17.09 -3.59
CA VAL A 399 -28.17 -15.96 -3.17
C VAL A 399 -29.45 -16.42 -2.48
N ARG A 400 -30.11 -17.46 -3.01
CA ARG A 400 -31.30 -18.05 -2.37
C ARG A 400 -31.00 -18.60 -0.97
N ALA A 401 -29.87 -19.29 -0.80
CA ALA A 401 -29.42 -19.77 0.50
C ALA A 401 -29.16 -18.61 1.48
N CYS A 402 -28.52 -17.52 1.01
CA CYS A 402 -28.30 -16.31 1.81
C CYS A 402 -29.61 -15.71 2.33
N ILE A 403 -30.61 -15.55 1.45
CA ILE A 403 -31.93 -15.05 1.85
C ILE A 403 -32.64 -15.99 2.83
N ALA A 404 -32.57 -17.31 2.60
CA ALA A 404 -33.20 -18.29 3.46
C ALA A 404 -32.62 -18.30 4.88
N CYS A 405 -31.30 -18.11 5.00
CA CYS A 405 -30.56 -18.07 6.26
C CYS A 405 -30.48 -16.66 6.89
N GLU A 406 -31.08 -15.64 6.26
CA GLU A 406 -31.01 -14.24 6.71
C GLU A 406 -29.56 -13.69 6.77
N THR A 407 -28.69 -14.24 5.92
CA THR A 407 -27.28 -13.86 5.76
C THR A 407 -27.13 -12.84 4.64
N HIS A 408 -26.46 -11.71 4.90
CA HIS A 408 -26.24 -10.69 3.88
C HIS A 408 -25.28 -11.17 2.78
N TYR A 409 -25.36 -10.57 1.60
CA TYR A 409 -24.60 -10.98 0.42
C TYR A 409 -24.07 -9.76 -0.32
N CYS A 410 -22.82 -9.86 -0.79
CA CYS A 410 -22.31 -8.95 -1.81
C CYS A 410 -21.42 -9.65 -2.85
N ASP A 411 -21.35 -9.09 -4.05
CA ASP A 411 -20.55 -9.64 -5.15
C ASP A 411 -19.90 -8.57 -6.03
N ILE A 412 -19.07 -9.03 -6.96
CA ILE A 412 -18.41 -8.21 -8.00
C ILE A 412 -19.02 -8.45 -9.38
N THR A 413 -20.28 -8.87 -9.46
CA THR A 413 -20.89 -9.21 -10.76
C THR A 413 -20.93 -8.00 -11.69
N GLY A 414 -20.74 -8.24 -12.98
CA GLY A 414 -21.13 -7.29 -14.05
C GLY A 414 -22.35 -7.81 -14.84
N GLU A 415 -22.96 -8.91 -14.40
CA GLU A 415 -23.93 -9.67 -15.19
C GLU A 415 -25.36 -9.17 -14.95
N THR A 416 -25.69 -8.01 -15.51
CA THR A 416 -27.03 -7.38 -15.37
C THR A 416 -28.20 -8.30 -15.78
N PRO A 417 -28.11 -9.19 -16.79
CA PRO A 417 -29.20 -10.12 -17.11
C PRO A 417 -29.50 -11.11 -15.99
N TRP A 418 -28.47 -11.58 -15.29
CA TRP A 418 -28.64 -12.50 -14.17
C TRP A 418 -29.34 -11.80 -13.00
N VAL A 419 -28.91 -10.59 -12.66
CA VAL A 419 -29.55 -9.81 -11.59
C VAL A 419 -31.01 -9.52 -11.95
N ALA A 420 -31.27 -9.06 -13.18
CA ALA A 420 -32.62 -8.77 -13.66
C ALA A 420 -33.54 -10.00 -13.62
N ARG A 421 -33.12 -11.11 -14.23
CA ARG A 421 -33.95 -12.31 -14.41
C ARG A 421 -34.10 -13.13 -13.14
N ASP A 422 -33.01 -13.32 -12.38
CA ASP A 422 -32.96 -14.31 -11.30
C ASP A 422 -33.04 -13.68 -9.90
N LEU A 423 -32.52 -12.45 -9.72
CA LEU A 423 -32.42 -11.84 -8.39
C LEU A 423 -33.54 -10.83 -8.11
N LEU A 424 -33.88 -9.94 -9.05
CA LEU A 424 -34.97 -8.98 -8.82
C LEU A 424 -36.31 -9.62 -8.40
N PRO A 425 -36.72 -10.80 -8.93
CA PRO A 425 -37.92 -11.49 -8.43
C PRO A 425 -37.84 -11.89 -6.95
N LEU A 426 -36.62 -11.96 -6.38
CA LEU A 426 -36.38 -12.27 -4.97
C LEU A 426 -36.35 -11.01 -4.08
N HIS A 427 -36.45 -9.80 -4.65
CA HIS A 427 -36.31 -8.53 -3.90
C HIS A 427 -37.28 -8.44 -2.71
N GLU A 428 -38.58 -8.65 -2.93
CA GLU A 428 -39.58 -8.59 -1.86
C GLU A 428 -39.40 -9.69 -0.82
N TYR A 429 -38.94 -10.88 -1.24
CA TYR A 429 -38.68 -11.98 -0.31
C TYR A 429 -37.46 -11.68 0.58
N ALA A 430 -36.37 -11.18 0.00
CA ALA A 430 -35.18 -10.73 0.73
C ALA A 430 -35.50 -9.54 1.66
N LYS A 431 -36.36 -8.61 1.22
CA LYS A 431 -36.86 -7.49 2.04
C LYS A 431 -37.64 -7.98 3.26
N LYS A 432 -38.58 -8.92 3.07
CA LYS A 432 -39.33 -9.54 4.17
C LYS A 432 -38.42 -10.24 5.18
N LYS A 433 -37.34 -10.84 4.68
CA LYS A 433 -36.30 -11.52 5.47
C LYS A 433 -35.25 -10.58 6.06
N LYS A 434 -35.36 -9.25 5.83
CA LYS A 434 -34.38 -8.25 6.26
C LYS A 434 -32.96 -8.67 5.88
N THR A 435 -32.78 -9.05 4.62
CA THR A 435 -31.49 -9.49 4.08
C THR A 435 -31.07 -8.55 2.96
N PHE A 436 -29.86 -7.99 3.07
CA PHE A 436 -29.25 -7.23 1.98
C PHE A 436 -28.57 -8.16 0.98
N ILE A 437 -28.91 -7.99 -0.29
CA ILE A 437 -28.25 -8.61 -1.43
C ILE A 437 -27.71 -7.46 -2.29
N VAL A 438 -26.43 -7.12 -2.12
CA VAL A 438 -25.78 -5.97 -2.76
C VAL A 438 -24.91 -6.45 -3.92
N ASN A 439 -25.40 -6.28 -5.14
CA ASN A 439 -24.64 -6.67 -6.33
C ASN A 439 -23.73 -5.52 -6.79
N PHE A 440 -22.76 -5.82 -7.66
CA PHE A 440 -21.92 -4.82 -8.36
C PHE A 440 -20.95 -4.03 -7.46
N CYS A 441 -20.46 -4.64 -6.37
CA CYS A 441 -19.51 -4.04 -5.43
C CYS A 441 -18.04 -4.06 -5.89
N GLY A 442 -17.79 -4.12 -7.20
CA GLY A 442 -16.44 -4.03 -7.77
C GLY A 442 -16.16 -2.67 -8.41
N PHE A 443 -14.91 -2.46 -8.85
CA PHE A 443 -14.52 -1.23 -9.55
C PHE A 443 -15.39 -0.93 -10.77
N ASP A 444 -15.87 -1.97 -11.43
CA ASP A 444 -16.65 -1.85 -12.64
C ASP A 444 -17.82 -0.85 -12.46
N SER A 445 -18.58 -0.96 -11.36
CA SER A 445 -19.80 -0.16 -11.15
C SER A 445 -19.88 0.61 -9.83
N GLN A 446 -19.17 0.20 -8.78
CA GLN A 446 -19.27 0.85 -7.47
C GLN A 446 -18.85 2.34 -7.49
N PRO A 447 -17.75 2.74 -8.18
CA PRO A 447 -17.38 4.16 -8.32
C PRO A 447 -18.46 5.02 -8.95
N ALA A 448 -19.09 4.54 -10.03
CA ALA A 448 -20.17 5.23 -10.72
C ALA A 448 -21.33 5.50 -9.76
N ASP A 449 -21.77 4.43 -9.08
CA ASP A 449 -22.96 4.45 -8.24
C ASP A 449 -22.78 5.31 -6.98
N LEU A 450 -21.65 5.15 -6.29
CA LEU A 450 -21.34 5.92 -5.08
C LEU A 450 -21.07 7.40 -5.39
N LEU A 451 -20.37 7.74 -6.47
CA LEU A 451 -20.10 9.15 -6.80
C LEU A 451 -21.37 9.90 -7.21
N VAL A 452 -22.30 9.25 -7.91
CA VAL A 452 -23.60 9.84 -8.22
C VAL A 452 -24.42 10.04 -6.93
N GLY A 453 -24.48 9.02 -6.07
CA GLY A 453 -25.12 9.13 -4.76
C GLY A 453 -24.51 10.22 -3.87
N LEU A 454 -23.19 10.37 -3.87
CA LEU A 454 -22.49 11.43 -3.14
C LEU A 454 -22.78 12.81 -3.74
N SER A 455 -22.94 12.90 -5.07
CA SER A 455 -23.29 14.16 -5.73
C SER A 455 -24.65 14.69 -5.29
N GLU A 456 -25.65 13.80 -5.15
CA GLU A 456 -26.96 14.14 -4.57
C GLU A 456 -26.83 14.73 -3.16
N LYS A 457 -26.02 14.08 -2.30
CA LYS A 457 -25.81 14.52 -0.91
C LYS A 457 -25.11 15.88 -0.84
N VAL A 458 -24.09 16.10 -1.67
CA VAL A 458 -23.32 17.36 -1.69
C VAL A 458 -24.16 18.51 -2.23
N LEU A 459 -24.89 18.29 -3.33
CA LEU A 459 -25.77 19.30 -3.91
C LEU A 459 -27.03 19.54 -3.07
N LYS A 460 -27.41 18.59 -2.20
CA LYS A 460 -28.64 18.62 -1.39
C LYS A 460 -29.89 18.84 -2.25
N SER A 461 -29.88 18.26 -3.44
CA SER A 461 -30.87 18.50 -4.50
C SER A 461 -30.97 17.25 -5.39
N PRO A 462 -32.17 16.87 -5.85
CA PRO A 462 -32.31 15.79 -6.82
C PRO A 462 -31.54 16.12 -8.10
N LEU A 463 -30.97 15.10 -8.73
CA LEU A 463 -30.23 15.30 -9.98
C LEU A 463 -31.18 15.36 -11.18
N VAL A 464 -30.82 16.19 -12.16
CA VAL A 464 -31.47 16.24 -13.48
C VAL A 464 -30.59 15.61 -14.56
N ARG A 465 -29.28 15.46 -14.31
CA ARG A 465 -28.34 14.72 -15.17
C ARG A 465 -27.06 14.43 -14.40
N ALA A 466 -26.45 13.28 -14.68
CA ALA A 466 -25.06 13.02 -14.31
C ALA A 466 -24.29 12.38 -15.47
N GLU A 467 -23.00 12.66 -15.59
CA GLU A 467 -22.11 12.09 -16.61
C GLU A 467 -20.80 11.69 -15.96
N ALA A 468 -20.27 10.51 -16.29
CA ALA A 468 -18.97 10.07 -15.81
C ALA A 468 -17.91 10.01 -16.91
N PHE A 469 -16.68 10.32 -16.51
CA PHE A 469 -15.50 10.39 -17.36
C PHE A 469 -14.37 9.59 -16.71
N VAL A 470 -13.93 8.53 -17.39
CA VAL A 470 -13.01 7.53 -16.83
C VAL A 470 -11.68 7.61 -17.57
N SER A 471 -10.58 7.78 -16.84
CA SER A 471 -9.22 7.59 -17.35
C SER A 471 -8.56 6.46 -16.57
N MET A 472 -7.98 5.49 -17.25
CA MET A 472 -7.37 4.36 -16.56
C MET A 472 -6.23 3.73 -17.34
N GLN A 473 -5.31 3.14 -16.59
CA GLN A 473 -4.30 2.23 -17.09
C GLN A 473 -4.42 0.91 -16.33
N GLY A 474 -4.96 -0.11 -16.98
CA GLY A 474 -5.18 -1.42 -16.38
C GLY A 474 -5.56 -2.46 -17.42
N ALA A 475 -5.54 -3.72 -17.03
CA ALA A 475 -5.96 -4.84 -17.87
C ALA A 475 -7.24 -5.48 -17.30
N ALA A 476 -8.15 -5.88 -18.19
CA ALA A 476 -9.34 -6.62 -17.78
C ALA A 476 -8.95 -7.98 -17.19
N SER A 477 -9.62 -8.40 -16.11
CA SER A 477 -9.42 -9.74 -15.54
C SER A 477 -9.94 -10.81 -16.51
N GLY A 478 -9.36 -12.02 -16.46
CA GLY A 478 -9.91 -13.15 -17.22
C GLY A 478 -11.35 -13.50 -16.84
N GLY A 479 -11.76 -13.20 -15.60
CA GLY A 479 -13.15 -13.36 -15.14
C GLY A 479 -14.11 -12.34 -15.79
N THR A 480 -13.72 -11.07 -15.85
CA THR A 480 -14.47 -10.00 -16.54
C THR A 480 -14.64 -10.33 -18.01
N LEU A 481 -13.56 -10.78 -18.68
CA LEU A 481 -13.62 -11.20 -20.08
C LEU A 481 -14.59 -12.37 -20.30
N GLN A 482 -14.54 -13.38 -19.42
CA GLN A 482 -15.43 -14.55 -19.53
C GLN A 482 -16.90 -14.19 -19.29
N SER A 483 -17.17 -13.26 -18.39
CA SER A 483 -18.52 -12.73 -18.12
C SER A 483 -19.04 -11.95 -19.33
N GLY A 484 -18.20 -11.08 -19.91
CA GLY A 484 -18.52 -10.36 -21.15
C GLY A 484 -18.77 -11.26 -22.36
N ILE A 485 -18.12 -12.43 -22.44
CA ILE A 485 -18.43 -13.46 -23.45
C ILE A 485 -19.78 -14.14 -23.15
N ALA A 486 -20.08 -14.41 -21.88
CA ALA A 486 -21.31 -15.11 -21.47
C ALA A 486 -22.58 -14.26 -21.65
N MET A 487 -22.45 -12.93 -21.62
CA MET A 487 -23.58 -12.00 -21.81
C MET A 487 -23.90 -11.72 -23.29
N GLU A 488 -22.99 -12.00 -24.22
CA GLU A 488 -23.19 -11.67 -25.64
C GLU A 488 -24.34 -12.51 -26.23
N GLY A 489 -25.39 -11.83 -26.68
CA GLY A 489 -26.60 -12.47 -27.23
C GLY A 489 -27.71 -12.76 -26.21
N VAL A 490 -27.58 -12.32 -24.96
CA VAL A 490 -28.65 -12.39 -23.95
C VAL A 490 -29.59 -11.20 -24.12
N ALA A 491 -30.90 -11.44 -24.32
CA ALA A 491 -31.86 -10.40 -24.69
C ALA A 491 -31.99 -9.30 -23.62
N GLU A 492 -32.00 -9.67 -22.34
CA GLU A 492 -32.08 -8.75 -21.21
C GLU A 492 -30.83 -7.85 -21.09
N ALA A 493 -29.70 -8.23 -21.70
CA ALA A 493 -28.52 -7.36 -21.76
C ALA A 493 -28.76 -6.14 -22.67
N ALA A 494 -29.66 -6.26 -23.66
CA ALA A 494 -29.98 -5.19 -24.59
C ALA A 494 -30.94 -4.13 -24.02
N ASP A 495 -31.65 -4.43 -22.92
CA ASP A 495 -32.58 -3.49 -22.28
C ASP A 495 -31.83 -2.53 -21.33
N PRO A 496 -31.79 -1.21 -21.61
CA PRO A 496 -31.12 -0.20 -20.78
C PRO A 496 -31.75 0.01 -19.40
N PHE A 497 -32.94 -0.55 -19.17
CA PHE A 497 -33.70 -0.45 -17.92
C PHE A 497 -33.95 -1.82 -17.27
N CYS A 498 -33.20 -2.86 -17.64
CA CYS A 498 -33.45 -4.21 -17.13
C CYS A 498 -33.32 -4.35 -15.60
N LEU A 499 -32.60 -3.43 -14.94
CA LEU A 499 -32.53 -3.37 -13.48
C LEU A 499 -33.62 -2.49 -12.85
N GLY A 500 -34.37 -1.71 -13.63
CA GLY A 500 -35.43 -0.81 -13.18
C GLY A 500 -35.22 0.65 -13.59
N GLY A 501 -36.02 1.55 -13.00
CA GLY A 501 -35.98 3.00 -13.26
C GLY A 501 -36.83 3.44 -14.43
N GLY A 502 -36.81 2.74 -15.57
CA GLY A 502 -37.51 3.16 -16.79
C GLY A 502 -37.02 4.52 -17.33
N PRO A 503 -37.45 4.94 -18.52
CA PRO A 503 -36.98 6.19 -19.11
C PRO A 503 -37.42 7.41 -18.30
N THR A 504 -36.57 8.43 -18.30
CA THR A 504 -36.87 9.76 -17.76
C THR A 504 -37.96 10.43 -18.60
N PRO A 505 -39.10 10.83 -18.01
CA PRO A 505 -40.19 11.47 -18.75
C PRO A 505 -39.72 12.74 -19.49
N GLY A 506 -40.04 12.84 -20.79
CA GLY A 506 -39.67 14.00 -21.62
C GLY A 506 -38.22 14.04 -22.09
N SER A 507 -37.38 13.05 -21.73
CA SER A 507 -36.03 12.90 -22.28
C SER A 507 -36.08 12.07 -23.57
N PRO A 508 -35.68 12.61 -24.73
CA PRO A 508 -35.86 11.93 -26.00
C PRO A 508 -34.89 10.75 -26.21
N VAL A 509 -33.72 10.70 -25.55
CA VAL A 509 -32.77 9.57 -25.59
C VAL A 509 -31.91 9.55 -24.32
N GLU A 510 -31.93 8.45 -23.56
CA GLU A 510 -30.87 8.17 -22.58
C GLU A 510 -29.78 7.36 -23.28
N VAL A 511 -28.58 7.93 -23.38
CA VAL A 511 -27.46 7.33 -24.11
C VAL A 511 -26.56 6.61 -23.11
N ASP A 512 -26.35 5.30 -23.30
CA ASP A 512 -25.44 4.53 -22.45
C ASP A 512 -23.97 4.93 -22.71
N GLU A 513 -23.59 5.20 -23.96
CA GLU A 513 -22.20 5.44 -24.38
C GLU A 513 -22.03 6.72 -25.20
N HIS A 514 -20.94 7.44 -24.96
CA HIS A 514 -20.57 8.57 -25.82
C HIS A 514 -19.82 8.08 -27.08
N PRO A 515 -20.19 8.57 -28.28
CA PRO A 515 -19.44 8.27 -29.50
C PRO A 515 -18.03 8.84 -29.42
N VAL A 516 -17.13 8.31 -30.26
CA VAL A 516 -15.77 8.84 -30.36
C VAL A 516 -15.81 10.32 -30.75
N GLY A 517 -15.12 11.17 -29.99
CA GLY A 517 -15.08 12.59 -30.26
C GLY A 517 -14.06 13.33 -29.39
N ARG A 518 -13.71 14.55 -29.79
CA ARG A 518 -12.87 15.43 -28.98
C ARG A 518 -13.74 16.20 -28.00
N SER A 519 -13.45 16.11 -26.71
CA SER A 519 -14.08 16.94 -25.68
C SER A 519 -13.18 18.14 -25.38
N GLU A 520 -13.57 19.32 -25.86
CA GLU A 520 -12.86 20.57 -25.54
C GLU A 520 -12.90 20.86 -24.04
N ARG A 521 -14.04 20.58 -23.39
CA ARG A 521 -14.27 20.77 -21.95
C ARG A 521 -13.31 19.96 -21.08
N LEU A 522 -12.96 18.74 -21.52
CA LEU A 522 -12.10 17.82 -20.76
C LEU A 522 -10.66 17.80 -21.26
N GLY A 523 -10.38 18.44 -22.40
CA GLY A 523 -9.06 18.43 -23.03
C GLY A 523 -8.61 17.03 -23.49
N CYS A 524 -9.54 16.09 -23.71
CA CYS A 524 -9.26 14.70 -24.06
C CYS A 524 -10.11 14.22 -25.25
N TRP A 525 -9.78 13.04 -25.78
CA TRP A 525 -10.68 12.29 -26.63
C TRP A 525 -11.60 11.43 -25.76
N VAL A 526 -12.89 11.43 -26.06
CA VAL A 526 -13.88 10.54 -25.47
C VAL A 526 -14.10 9.34 -26.38
N ALA A 527 -14.36 8.18 -25.79
CA ALA A 527 -14.67 6.94 -26.48
C ALA A 527 -15.71 6.13 -25.68
N PRO A 528 -16.39 5.15 -26.32
CA PRO A 528 -17.18 4.15 -25.61
C PRO A 528 -16.37 3.49 -24.49
N PHE A 529 -16.93 3.46 -23.29
CA PHE A 529 -16.36 2.75 -22.16
C PHE A 529 -17.04 1.38 -22.03
N GLY A 530 -16.25 0.30 -22.03
CA GLY A 530 -16.79 -1.06 -22.11
C GLY A 530 -17.74 -1.45 -20.96
N MET A 531 -17.69 -0.74 -19.83
CA MET A 531 -18.57 -0.97 -18.68
C MET A 531 -19.78 -0.04 -18.65
N SER A 532 -19.90 0.94 -19.54
CA SER A 532 -21.02 1.89 -19.57
C SER A 532 -22.37 1.18 -19.60
N SER A 533 -22.50 0.15 -20.45
CA SER A 533 -23.73 -0.65 -20.57
C SER A 533 -24.11 -1.39 -19.28
N ILE A 534 -23.20 -1.58 -18.33
CA ILE A 534 -23.51 -2.17 -17.03
C ILE A 534 -23.81 -1.05 -16.03
N ASN A 535 -22.93 -0.05 -15.97
CA ASN A 535 -22.98 0.98 -14.95
C ASN A 535 -24.20 1.88 -15.06
N THR A 536 -24.66 2.18 -16.28
CA THR A 536 -25.88 2.98 -16.46
C THR A 536 -27.10 2.30 -15.84
N ARG A 537 -27.20 0.97 -15.94
CA ARG A 537 -28.27 0.17 -15.32
C ARG A 537 -28.15 0.17 -13.80
N VAL A 538 -26.93 0.11 -13.25
CA VAL A 538 -26.67 0.17 -11.80
C VAL A 538 -27.07 1.52 -11.23
N VAL A 539 -26.61 2.64 -11.83
CA VAL A 539 -26.96 3.99 -11.40
C VAL A 539 -28.47 4.24 -11.51
N ARG A 540 -29.11 3.83 -12.61
CA ARG A 540 -30.56 3.93 -12.79
C ARG A 540 -31.34 3.11 -11.75
N ARG A 541 -30.82 1.94 -11.36
CA ARG A 541 -31.41 1.13 -10.28
C ARG A 541 -31.32 1.87 -8.94
N THR A 542 -30.17 2.44 -8.60
CA THR A 542 -30.03 3.27 -7.40
C THR A 542 -31.00 4.44 -7.38
N ALA A 543 -31.05 5.21 -8.47
CA ALA A 543 -31.98 6.32 -8.62
C ALA A 543 -33.43 5.84 -8.44
N SER A 544 -33.80 4.73 -9.09
CA SER A 544 -35.12 4.12 -8.97
C SER A 544 -35.47 3.71 -7.54
N LEU A 545 -34.52 3.14 -6.79
CA LEU A 545 -34.72 2.76 -5.38
C LEU A 545 -34.93 3.98 -4.48
N LYS A 546 -34.36 5.12 -4.86
CA LYS A 546 -34.56 6.44 -4.21
C LYS A 546 -35.76 7.22 -4.76
N GLY A 547 -36.53 6.65 -5.70
CA GLY A 547 -37.68 7.32 -6.32
C GLY A 547 -37.34 8.41 -7.33
N GLN A 548 -36.10 8.43 -7.84
CA GLN A 548 -35.59 9.41 -8.80
C GLN A 548 -35.42 8.81 -10.20
N ARG A 549 -35.40 9.69 -11.21
CA ARG A 549 -35.08 9.36 -12.61
C ARG A 549 -34.35 10.53 -13.25
N PHE A 550 -33.17 10.28 -13.80
CA PHE A 550 -32.39 11.25 -14.56
C PHE A 550 -31.49 10.52 -15.57
N PRO A 551 -31.16 11.17 -16.70
CA PRO A 551 -30.19 10.65 -17.64
C PRO A 551 -28.80 10.52 -17.00
N TYR A 552 -28.19 9.35 -17.19
CA TYR A 552 -26.81 9.05 -16.83
C TYR A 552 -26.07 8.42 -18.01
N GLY A 553 -24.81 8.81 -18.24
CA GLY A 553 -23.95 8.27 -19.29
C GLY A 553 -22.48 8.27 -18.87
N GLU A 554 -21.67 7.43 -19.52
CA GLU A 554 -20.24 7.31 -19.23
C GLU A 554 -19.37 7.30 -20.48
N ALA A 555 -18.19 7.91 -20.38
CA ALA A 555 -17.18 7.94 -21.43
C ALA A 555 -15.79 7.58 -20.91
N LEU A 556 -15.02 6.91 -21.75
CA LEU A 556 -13.59 6.71 -21.55
C LEU A 556 -12.83 7.93 -22.09
N CYS A 557 -11.95 8.51 -21.29
CA CYS A 557 -11.09 9.63 -21.63
C CYS A 557 -9.67 9.15 -21.95
N VAL A 558 -9.25 9.37 -23.20
CA VAL A 558 -7.95 8.98 -23.74
C VAL A 558 -7.20 10.16 -24.37
N SER A 559 -5.90 10.00 -24.57
CA SER A 559 -5.01 11.06 -25.07
C SER A 559 -5.26 11.44 -26.53
N ASP A 560 -5.62 10.47 -27.37
CA ASP A 560 -5.62 10.61 -28.83
C ASP A 560 -6.76 9.83 -29.50
N GLU A 561 -7.13 10.28 -30.70
CA GLU A 561 -8.21 9.74 -31.52
C GLU A 561 -8.00 8.27 -31.92
N LYS A 562 -6.75 7.88 -32.18
CA LYS A 562 -6.42 6.52 -32.60
C LYS A 562 -6.73 5.54 -31.47
N THR A 563 -6.37 5.89 -30.25
CA THR A 563 -6.70 5.12 -29.05
C THR A 563 -8.22 5.08 -28.84
N ALA A 564 -8.92 6.20 -29.03
CA ALA A 564 -10.39 6.26 -28.90
C ALA A 564 -11.11 5.32 -29.89
N ASN A 565 -10.71 5.34 -31.16
CA ASN A 565 -11.27 4.46 -32.20
C ASN A 565 -11.02 2.98 -31.94
N LYS A 566 -9.88 2.64 -31.31
CA LYS A 566 -9.60 1.26 -30.88
C LYS A 566 -10.57 0.78 -29.82
N HIS A 567 -10.94 1.64 -28.87
CA HIS A 567 -11.91 1.30 -27.82
C HIS A 567 -13.34 1.15 -28.36
N ALA A 568 -13.69 1.84 -29.46
CA ALA A 568 -14.96 1.65 -30.15
C ALA A 568 -15.06 0.33 -30.94
N SER A 569 -13.94 -0.40 -31.14
CA SER A 569 -13.88 -1.59 -31.97
C SER A 569 -13.65 -2.87 -31.15
N VAL A 570 -14.71 -3.41 -30.54
CA VAL A 570 -14.64 -4.63 -29.73
C VAL A 570 -14.90 -5.88 -30.57
N PRO A 571 -14.01 -6.89 -30.57
CA PRO A 571 -14.25 -8.16 -31.27
C PRO A 571 -15.42 -8.95 -30.65
N ASN A 572 -16.17 -9.68 -31.49
CA ASN A 572 -17.26 -10.54 -31.03
C ASN A 572 -16.79 -11.70 -30.11
N ALA A 573 -17.73 -12.32 -29.40
CA ALA A 573 -17.50 -13.38 -28.42
C ALA A 573 -16.71 -14.55 -29.00
N LYS A 574 -16.99 -15.01 -30.22
CA LYS A 574 -16.29 -16.15 -30.85
C LYS A 574 -14.80 -15.84 -31.04
N ILE A 575 -14.48 -14.61 -31.46
CA ILE A 575 -13.10 -14.17 -31.62
C ILE A 575 -12.41 -14.03 -30.26
N ARG A 576 -13.06 -13.37 -29.28
CA ARG A 576 -12.52 -13.23 -27.92
C ARG A 576 -12.24 -14.60 -27.28
N GLN A 577 -13.18 -15.54 -27.41
CA GLN A 577 -13.04 -16.91 -26.93
C GLN A 577 -11.84 -17.63 -27.59
N SER A 578 -11.69 -17.51 -28.92
CA SER A 578 -10.54 -18.07 -29.64
C SER A 578 -9.21 -17.47 -29.18
N LEU A 579 -9.18 -16.17 -28.85
CA LEU A 579 -7.98 -15.51 -28.32
C LEU A 579 -7.62 -15.98 -26.91
N VAL A 580 -8.61 -16.26 -26.05
CA VAL A 580 -8.40 -16.89 -24.73
C VAL A 580 -7.83 -18.31 -24.87
N GLU A 581 -8.40 -19.10 -25.77
CA GLU A 581 -7.94 -20.49 -26.05
C GLU A 581 -6.50 -20.50 -26.56
N LYS A 582 -6.15 -19.55 -27.43
CA LYS A 582 -4.79 -19.35 -27.98
C LYS A 582 -3.83 -18.66 -27.01
N GLY A 583 -4.25 -18.32 -25.79
CA GLY A 583 -3.40 -17.67 -24.76
C GLY A 583 -3.03 -16.22 -25.07
N LYS A 584 -3.74 -15.55 -25.99
CA LYS A 584 -3.56 -14.12 -26.32
C LYS A 584 -4.36 -13.20 -25.42
N LEU A 585 -5.36 -13.74 -24.72
CA LEU A 585 -6.13 -13.06 -23.68
C LEU A 585 -6.13 -13.93 -22.40
N PRO A 586 -6.26 -13.32 -21.21
CA PRO A 586 -6.19 -14.05 -19.94
C PRO A 586 -7.36 -15.03 -19.77
N ARG A 587 -7.08 -16.19 -19.16
CA ARG A 587 -8.10 -17.15 -18.72
C ARG A 587 -8.68 -16.75 -17.36
N PRO A 588 -9.88 -17.24 -16.97
CA PRO A 588 -10.35 -17.09 -15.60
C PRO A 588 -9.32 -17.56 -14.57
N GLY A 589 -9.01 -16.71 -13.58
CA GLY A 589 -7.95 -16.96 -12.61
C GLY A 589 -6.53 -16.67 -13.12
N GLN A 590 -6.38 -15.98 -14.25
CA GLN A 590 -5.12 -15.36 -14.69
C GLN A 590 -5.32 -13.85 -14.71
N GLY A 591 -4.44 -13.12 -14.03
CA GLY A 591 -4.42 -11.66 -13.98
C GLY A 591 -3.09 -11.07 -14.44
N PRO A 592 -3.01 -9.74 -14.58
CA PRO A 592 -1.73 -9.04 -14.71
C PRO A 592 -0.82 -9.36 -13.52
N ASP A 593 0.48 -9.44 -13.77
CA ASP A 593 1.47 -9.68 -12.72
C ASP A 593 1.51 -8.51 -11.71
N PRO A 594 2.05 -8.72 -10.49
CA PRO A 594 2.08 -7.69 -9.44
C PRO A 594 2.74 -6.37 -9.87
N LEU A 595 3.77 -6.41 -10.73
CA LEU A 595 4.43 -5.20 -11.19
C LEU A 595 3.52 -4.41 -12.13
N THR A 596 2.83 -5.08 -13.06
CA THR A 596 1.83 -4.46 -13.93
C THR A 596 0.74 -3.76 -13.10
N ARG A 597 0.17 -4.44 -12.10
CA ARG A 597 -0.85 -3.85 -11.21
C ARG A 597 -0.31 -2.69 -10.38
N SER A 598 0.93 -2.77 -9.88
CA SER A 598 1.54 -1.68 -9.11
C SER A 598 1.69 -0.38 -9.91
N ARG A 599 1.71 -0.48 -11.25
CA ARG A 599 1.77 0.66 -12.18
C ARG A 599 0.40 1.04 -12.73
N SER A 600 -0.64 0.27 -12.42
CA SER A 600 -2.00 0.54 -12.83
C SER A 600 -2.62 1.62 -11.96
N TRP A 601 -3.50 2.40 -12.58
CA TRP A 601 -4.19 3.51 -11.94
C TRP A 601 -5.52 3.78 -12.63
N PHE A 602 -6.42 4.45 -11.92
CA PHE A 602 -7.62 5.02 -12.50
C PHE A 602 -7.92 6.41 -11.93
N LYS A 603 -8.67 7.19 -12.71
CA LYS A 603 -9.33 8.43 -12.33
C LYS A 603 -10.75 8.38 -12.87
N TYR A 604 -11.71 8.53 -11.97
CA TYR A 604 -13.14 8.45 -12.23
C TYR A 604 -13.76 9.79 -11.85
N VAL A 605 -14.31 10.52 -12.82
CA VAL A 605 -14.82 11.88 -12.62
C VAL A 605 -16.29 11.92 -12.94
N VAL A 606 -17.13 12.37 -12.00
CA VAL A 606 -18.56 12.57 -12.22
C VAL A 606 -18.88 14.06 -12.29
N HIS A 607 -19.61 14.46 -13.32
CA HIS A 607 -20.24 15.75 -13.45
C HIS A 607 -21.75 15.61 -13.22
N ALA A 608 -22.25 16.15 -12.12
CA ALA A 608 -23.66 16.10 -11.76
C ALA A 608 -24.30 17.49 -11.84
N VAL A 609 -25.57 17.54 -12.24
CA VAL A 609 -26.38 18.76 -12.29
C VAL A 609 -27.65 18.54 -11.48
N GLY A 610 -27.92 19.43 -10.52
CA GLY A 610 -29.12 19.42 -9.70
C GLY A 610 -30.27 20.23 -10.29
N GLN A 611 -31.46 20.12 -9.69
CA GLN A 611 -32.69 20.73 -10.21
C GLN A 611 -32.66 22.26 -10.36
N SER A 612 -31.87 22.98 -9.55
CA SER A 612 -31.79 24.45 -9.64
C SER A 612 -30.66 24.94 -10.57
N GLY A 613 -30.03 24.03 -11.32
CA GLY A 613 -28.94 24.33 -12.26
C GLY A 613 -27.54 24.35 -11.62
N GLU A 614 -27.45 24.14 -10.31
CA GLU A 614 -26.20 23.85 -9.62
C GLU A 614 -25.50 22.64 -10.25
N ASN A 615 -24.19 22.72 -10.41
CA ASN A 615 -23.39 21.61 -10.92
C ASN A 615 -22.19 21.34 -10.03
N LEU A 616 -21.79 20.08 -10.01
CA LEU A 616 -20.72 19.56 -9.17
C LEU A 616 -19.83 18.64 -9.99
N TRP A 617 -18.54 18.70 -9.71
CA TRP A 617 -17.55 17.75 -10.20
C TRP A 617 -16.93 17.01 -9.03
N LEU A 618 -17.07 15.69 -9.03
CA LEU A 618 -16.41 14.82 -8.06
C LEU A 618 -15.41 13.93 -8.78
N GLN A 619 -14.31 13.63 -8.09
CA GLN A 619 -13.26 12.75 -8.59
C GLN A 619 -12.93 11.70 -7.55
N LEU A 620 -12.94 10.43 -7.98
CA LEU A 620 -12.31 9.31 -7.29
C LEU A 620 -11.05 8.91 -8.08
N SER A 621 -9.99 8.49 -7.39
CA SER A 621 -8.78 7.99 -8.03
C SER A 621 -8.16 6.89 -7.18
N GLY A 622 -7.50 5.95 -7.84
CA GLY A 622 -6.90 4.78 -7.20
C GLY A 622 -5.88 4.07 -8.07
N GLY A 623 -5.42 2.92 -7.59
CA GLY A 623 -4.44 2.04 -8.23
C GLY A 623 -5.09 1.07 -9.23
N ASP A 624 -4.72 -0.20 -9.16
CA ASP A 624 -5.21 -1.23 -10.08
C ASP A 624 -6.73 -1.44 -9.97
N PRO A 625 -7.51 -1.08 -11.01
CA PRO A 625 -8.96 -1.18 -10.96
C PRO A 625 -9.45 -2.64 -10.93
N GLY A 626 -8.79 -3.52 -11.67
CA GLY A 626 -9.31 -4.86 -11.96
C GLY A 626 -9.21 -5.87 -10.81
N TYR A 627 -8.22 -5.75 -9.93
CA TYR A 627 -7.98 -6.69 -8.83
C TYR A 627 -7.94 -5.98 -7.50
N ASP A 628 -7.01 -5.04 -7.31
CA ASP A 628 -6.73 -4.50 -5.98
C ASP A 628 -7.86 -3.60 -5.50
N GLU A 629 -8.30 -2.65 -6.33
CA GLU A 629 -9.38 -1.73 -5.96
C GLU A 629 -10.73 -2.44 -5.95
N THR A 630 -10.97 -3.39 -6.87
CA THR A 630 -12.15 -4.26 -6.81
C THR A 630 -12.20 -5.09 -5.52
N ALA A 631 -11.07 -5.63 -5.06
CA ALA A 631 -10.99 -6.39 -3.81
C ALA A 631 -11.25 -5.51 -2.59
N LEU A 632 -10.70 -4.30 -2.57
CA LEU A 632 -11.00 -3.29 -1.55
C LEU A 632 -12.51 -3.01 -1.51
N MET A 633 -13.08 -2.65 -2.65
CA MET A 633 -14.48 -2.22 -2.81
C MET A 633 -15.49 -3.27 -2.33
N VAL A 634 -15.30 -4.54 -2.71
CA VAL A 634 -16.21 -5.61 -2.28
C VAL A 634 -16.00 -5.99 -0.81
N SER A 635 -14.77 -5.88 -0.31
CA SER A 635 -14.46 -6.15 1.10
C SER A 635 -15.09 -5.09 2.00
N GLU A 636 -14.94 -3.81 1.64
CA GLU A 636 -15.55 -2.69 2.37
C GLU A 636 -17.08 -2.77 2.35
N ALA A 637 -17.68 -3.13 1.21
CA ALA A 637 -19.12 -3.38 1.15
C ALA A 637 -19.55 -4.50 2.12
N ALA A 638 -18.77 -5.59 2.21
CA ALA A 638 -19.08 -6.68 3.13
C ALA A 638 -18.92 -6.27 4.61
N VAL A 639 -17.92 -5.46 4.93
CA VAL A 639 -17.67 -4.96 6.29
C VAL A 639 -18.76 -3.98 6.71
N ALA A 640 -19.17 -3.07 5.83
CA ALA A 640 -20.29 -2.16 6.05
C ALA A 640 -21.59 -2.94 6.36
N LEU A 641 -21.90 -3.98 5.57
CA LEU A 641 -23.01 -4.89 5.83
C LEU A 641 -22.89 -5.63 7.17
N LEU A 642 -21.68 -6.03 7.55
CA LEU A 642 -21.42 -6.74 8.81
C LEU A 642 -21.62 -5.83 10.03
N GLN A 643 -21.23 -4.56 9.92
CA GLN A 643 -21.30 -3.55 10.98
C GLN A 643 -22.65 -2.83 11.01
N GLY A 644 -23.45 -2.95 9.96
CA GLY A 644 -24.70 -2.19 9.79
C GLY A 644 -24.47 -0.72 9.49
N GLU A 645 -23.28 -0.37 8.98
CA GLU A 645 -22.92 0.99 8.59
C GLU A 645 -23.39 1.26 7.17
N GLY A 646 -24.00 2.43 6.95
CA GLY A 646 -24.40 2.83 5.60
C GLY A 646 -25.56 2.02 5.01
N VAL A 647 -26.38 1.31 5.79
CA VAL A 647 -27.48 0.49 5.22
C VAL A 647 -28.86 1.03 5.61
N ASP A 648 -29.25 2.14 4.99
CA ASP A 648 -30.51 2.83 5.29
C ASP A 648 -31.72 2.19 4.62
N GLY A 649 -32.42 1.30 5.33
CA GLY A 649 -33.83 0.91 5.06
C GLY A 649 -34.13 0.18 3.73
N HIS A 650 -33.16 0.06 2.82
CA HIS A 650 -33.32 -0.52 1.48
C HIS A 650 -33.03 -2.03 1.47
N TRP A 651 -33.69 -2.80 2.34
CA TRP A 651 -33.56 -4.26 2.35
C TRP A 651 -33.95 -4.88 1.00
N GLY A 652 -33.36 -6.02 0.67
CA GLY A 652 -33.63 -6.77 -0.56
C GLY A 652 -32.46 -6.74 -1.54
N VAL A 653 -32.79 -6.89 -2.83
CA VAL A 653 -31.80 -6.85 -3.93
C VAL A 653 -31.56 -5.40 -4.36
N VAL A 654 -30.34 -4.92 -4.10
CA VAL A 654 -29.90 -3.53 -4.25
C VAL A 654 -28.51 -3.44 -4.89
N THR A 655 -28.13 -2.22 -5.24
CA THR A 655 -26.81 -1.80 -5.71
C THR A 655 -26.04 -1.12 -4.56
N PRO A 656 -24.77 -0.70 -4.73
CA PRO A 656 -24.02 -0.06 -3.65
C PRO A 656 -24.49 1.36 -3.28
N GLY A 657 -25.00 2.15 -4.23
CA GLY A 657 -25.33 3.59 -4.06
C GLY A 657 -26.55 3.96 -3.19
N PRO A 658 -27.54 3.07 -2.92
CA PRO A 658 -28.55 3.29 -1.89
C PRO A 658 -28.04 3.09 -0.46
N ALA A 659 -26.87 2.44 -0.29
CA ALA A 659 -26.20 2.35 1.00
C ALA A 659 -25.46 3.69 1.25
N ASP A 660 -25.65 4.30 2.42
CA ASP A 660 -25.16 5.63 2.80
C ASP A 660 -23.62 5.70 2.87
#